data_AF-A0A7W7YHP9-F1
#
_entry.id   AF-A0A7W7YHP9-F1
#
_cell.length_a   1.000
_cell.length_b   1.000
_cell.length_c   1.000
_cell.angle_alpha   90.00
_cell.angle_beta   90.00
_cell.angle_gamma   90.00
#
_symmetry.space_group_name_H-M   'P 1'
#
loop_
_entity.id
_entity.type
_entity.pdbx_description
1 polymer ?
#
loop_
_entity_poly.entity_id
_entity_poly.type
_entity_poly.pdbx_seq_one_letter_code
_entity_poly.pdbx_strand_id
1 'polypeptide(L)'
;MQPSRRKIASKRSKDDQESEFSRLFWAVWEQQPLLGDKASTSDSSSETAMAFADAQSWEWAKALIKASKLSRTSEFDKALKLIAETEHSVPERWQGLLHFVRGAAFEEEGHHEEAIKAYRKALDDPKLSQPGNVWNSFGNKLADKGALDEAIKAYRRALDDPSFDTPGYAWNNLGIVLGDKGEQDEAIKAYRTALDYPNYDTPGYAWNNIGNALWAKGEHDEAIKAYRRALDYPNYDTPGYTWNNIGNALGDKGEHDEAIKAYRKALEDPNLQTRAKAWTNLAQTYVDLGKLEEAEGAYQKALASKDTQGGDHARARRGLQILRSKIVPTALSPDDRAMMARPAKGGDTAEIEEGIIAAIDEAGDTQYERYLKKGDSERDNTLSILRGWSSAVTLLEGSERRWRGGGYFLKWRGYGIVIDPGFDFLRNFHDAGYHGREIAAVVVSHNHPDHNSDLKHIDDLRYELYKRLASTKGPGSKPYVLLWDEDTSTATKFGFDKPQHQHPPIVMGSGFPQPFHLGKHPAKIPVRITPFKVNHGTDVQHALGMMVELLDNKGKTVLRIGYTADTAYFADLQQHLSKCDVLIAHISQPTIEELRDPSKLKDVHLGYRGTARLLKECQPNLALIGEFWAGFTDLRIPLVKGLRQLSGVKDVLPAGLAMHLRLPSLDIECTECRKLTPYSEIKVAPPTDKFGSLAYLCQSCTLG
;
A
#
# COMPACT_ATOMS: atom_id res chain seq x y z
N MET A 1 -29.35 2.68 66.08
CA MET A 1 -30.19 2.19 64.97
C MET A 1 -30.04 3.16 63.80
N GLN A 2 -29.24 2.81 62.79
CA GLN A 2 -29.26 3.54 61.51
C GLN A 2 -30.55 3.16 60.76
N PRO A 3 -31.27 4.09 60.12
CA PRO A 3 -32.41 3.74 59.29
C PRO A 3 -31.91 2.86 58.14
N SER A 4 -32.66 1.79 57.80
CA SER A 4 -32.27 0.93 56.68
C SER A 4 -32.22 1.76 55.38
N ARG A 5 -31.13 1.62 54.60
CA ARG A 5 -30.94 2.32 53.31
C ARG A 5 -32.14 2.17 52.36
N ARG A 6 -32.89 1.05 52.47
CA ARG A 6 -34.16 0.80 51.75
C ARG A 6 -35.25 1.86 51.96
N LYS A 7 -35.34 2.50 53.14
CA LYS A 7 -36.39 3.50 53.42
C LYS A 7 -36.03 4.94 53.01
N ILE A 8 -34.75 5.21 52.69
CA ILE A 8 -34.28 6.57 52.35
C ILE A 8 -34.38 6.82 50.83
N ALA A 9 -34.19 5.79 50.00
CA ALA A 9 -34.24 5.91 48.54
C ALA A 9 -35.67 6.08 47.97
N SER A 10 -36.70 5.62 48.68
CA SER A 10 -38.11 5.68 48.22
C SER A 10 -38.85 6.98 48.57
N LYS A 11 -38.17 7.96 49.19
CA LYS A 11 -38.74 9.26 49.59
C LYS A 11 -38.23 10.46 48.78
N ARG A 12 -37.33 10.22 47.83
CA ARG A 12 -36.76 11.25 46.94
C ARG A 12 -37.75 11.60 45.83
N SER A 13 -37.68 12.81 45.28
CA SER A 13 -38.47 13.14 44.10
C SER A 13 -38.02 12.28 42.91
N LYS A 14 -38.86 12.12 41.90
CA LYS A 14 -38.50 11.34 40.70
C LYS A 14 -37.23 11.89 40.03
N ASP A 15 -37.09 13.22 39.99
CA ASP A 15 -35.93 13.90 39.42
C ASP A 15 -34.65 13.61 40.22
N ASP A 16 -34.73 13.56 41.56
CA ASP A 16 -33.60 13.18 42.42
C ASP A 16 -33.19 11.71 42.22
N GLN A 17 -34.17 10.83 41.94
CA GLN A 17 -33.91 9.42 41.66
C GLN A 17 -33.26 9.23 40.29
N GLU A 18 -33.73 9.95 39.27
CA GLU A 18 -33.15 9.93 37.93
C GLU A 18 -31.73 10.52 37.92
N SER A 19 -31.50 11.63 38.61
CA SER A 19 -30.18 12.23 38.78
C SER A 19 -29.20 11.28 39.50
N GLU A 20 -29.65 10.62 40.57
CA GLU A 20 -28.84 9.64 41.28
C GLU A 20 -28.53 8.41 40.42
N PHE A 21 -29.47 7.93 39.61
CA PHE A 21 -29.20 6.83 38.68
C PHE A 21 -28.19 7.22 37.61
N SER A 22 -28.30 8.41 37.01
CA SER A 22 -27.32 8.91 36.04
C SER A 22 -25.91 8.92 36.66
N ARG A 23 -25.78 9.49 37.87
CA ARG A 23 -24.52 9.53 38.61
C ARG A 23 -23.95 8.14 38.87
N LEU A 24 -24.79 7.19 39.31
CA LEU A 24 -24.39 5.82 39.60
C LEU A 24 -24.00 5.06 38.33
N PHE A 25 -24.73 5.25 37.23
CA PHE A 25 -24.41 4.63 35.95
C PHE A 25 -23.03 5.08 35.44
N TRP A 26 -22.76 6.38 35.44
CA TRP A 26 -21.45 6.90 34.99
C TRP A 26 -20.32 6.49 35.93
N ALA A 27 -20.54 6.42 37.25
CA ALA A 27 -19.55 5.87 38.17
C ALA A 27 -19.25 4.38 37.88
N VAL A 28 -20.26 3.60 37.47
CA VAL A 28 -20.05 2.22 37.00
C VAL A 28 -19.27 2.21 35.69
N TRP A 29 -19.57 3.11 34.77
CA TRP A 29 -18.84 3.24 33.52
C TRP A 29 -17.37 3.55 33.76
N GLU A 30 -17.04 4.51 34.64
CA GLU A 30 -15.66 4.92 34.92
C GLU A 30 -14.84 3.85 35.65
N GLN A 31 -15.43 3.17 36.65
CA GLN A 31 -14.69 2.22 37.51
C GLN A 31 -14.49 0.84 36.88
N GLN A 32 -14.99 0.63 35.66
CA GLN A 32 -14.75 -0.63 34.97
C GLN A 32 -13.31 -0.70 34.45
N PRO A 33 -12.61 -1.83 34.69
CA PRO A 33 -11.27 -2.02 34.17
C PRO A 33 -11.28 -1.89 32.64
N LEU A 34 -10.25 -1.25 32.09
CA LEU A 34 -9.97 -1.30 30.66
C LEU A 34 -9.52 -2.73 30.30
N LEU A 35 -9.81 -3.17 29.08
CA LEU A 35 -9.43 -4.50 28.60
C LEU A 35 -7.94 -4.76 28.83
N GLY A 36 -7.61 -5.73 29.69
CA GLY A 36 -6.23 -6.11 30.02
C GLY A 36 -5.86 -6.00 31.51
N ASP A 37 -6.61 -5.21 32.28
CA ASP A 37 -6.38 -5.10 33.72
C ASP A 37 -7.00 -6.27 34.51
N LYS A 38 -6.27 -6.76 35.51
CA LYS A 38 -6.84 -7.70 36.49
C LYS A 38 -7.98 -6.98 37.22
N ALA A 39 -9.19 -7.52 37.12
CA ALA A 39 -10.37 -7.03 37.81
C ALA A 39 -10.03 -6.70 39.28
N SER A 40 -10.12 -5.42 39.66
CA SER A 40 -9.97 -5.01 41.04
C SER A 40 -11.11 -5.66 41.85
N THR A 41 -10.76 -6.19 43.03
CA THR A 41 -11.63 -7.06 43.83
C THR A 41 -12.72 -6.30 44.61
N SER A 42 -13.15 -5.13 44.17
CA SER A 42 -14.35 -4.48 44.73
C SER A 42 -15.15 -3.74 43.66
N ASP A 43 -16.14 -4.42 43.09
CA ASP A 43 -17.15 -3.86 42.17
C ASP A 43 -18.20 -3.02 42.92
N SER A 44 -17.75 -2.17 43.86
CA SER A 44 -18.64 -1.50 44.82
C SER A 44 -19.62 -0.54 44.16
N SER A 45 -19.25 0.05 43.02
CA SER A 45 -20.13 0.96 42.28
C SER A 45 -21.22 0.23 41.51
N SER A 46 -20.91 -0.91 40.90
CA SER A 46 -21.93 -1.75 40.26
C SER A 46 -22.90 -2.32 41.29
N GLU A 47 -22.39 -2.83 42.42
CA GLU A 47 -23.25 -3.29 43.52
C GLU A 47 -24.16 -2.17 44.03
N THR A 48 -23.65 -0.94 44.16
CA THR A 48 -24.43 0.23 44.58
C THR A 48 -25.48 0.62 43.54
N ALA A 49 -25.12 0.64 42.26
CA ALA A 49 -26.02 0.97 41.15
C ALA A 49 -27.14 -0.08 40.98
N MET A 50 -26.77 -1.36 41.08
CA MET A 50 -27.70 -2.50 41.04
C MET A 50 -28.67 -2.47 42.24
N ALA A 51 -28.15 -2.24 43.45
CA ALA A 51 -28.97 -2.12 44.65
C ALA A 51 -29.91 -0.89 44.60
N PHE A 52 -29.47 0.21 43.97
CA PHE A 52 -30.33 1.37 43.71
C PHE A 52 -31.45 1.02 42.75
N ALA A 53 -31.13 0.39 41.61
CA ALA A 53 -32.13 -0.02 40.62
C ALA A 53 -33.14 -1.02 41.19
N ASP A 54 -32.70 -1.97 42.03
CA ASP A 54 -33.56 -2.88 42.78
C ASP A 54 -34.48 -2.14 43.76
N ALA A 55 -33.97 -1.12 44.46
CA ALA A 55 -34.77 -0.34 45.40
C ALA A 55 -35.88 0.49 44.72
N GLN A 56 -35.72 0.81 43.42
CA GLN A 56 -36.72 1.50 42.60
C GLN A 56 -37.57 0.54 41.75
N SER A 57 -37.33 -0.77 41.81
CA SER A 57 -37.95 -1.77 40.93
C SER A 57 -37.73 -1.46 39.43
N TRP A 58 -36.57 -0.92 39.06
CA TRP A 58 -36.21 -0.59 37.68
C TRP A 58 -35.45 -1.74 37.03
N GLU A 59 -36.19 -2.73 36.50
CA GLU A 59 -35.58 -3.87 35.80
C GLU A 59 -34.79 -3.45 34.55
N TRP A 60 -35.30 -2.46 33.81
CA TRP A 60 -34.59 -1.88 32.66
C TRP A 60 -33.22 -1.29 33.04
N ALA A 61 -33.13 -0.67 34.23
CA ALA A 61 -31.91 -0.03 34.71
C ALA A 61 -30.84 -1.07 35.09
N LYS A 62 -31.25 -2.17 35.73
CA LYS A 62 -30.35 -3.31 36.01
C LYS A 62 -29.82 -3.94 34.74
N ALA A 63 -30.68 -4.13 33.74
CA ALA A 63 -30.26 -4.67 32.46
C ALA A 63 -29.28 -3.74 31.74
N LEU A 64 -29.52 -2.43 31.77
CA LEU A 64 -28.63 -1.44 31.17
C LEU A 64 -27.26 -1.39 31.87
N ILE A 65 -27.22 -1.42 33.22
CA ILE A 65 -25.97 -1.52 33.99
C ILE A 65 -25.21 -2.79 33.59
N LYS A 66 -25.89 -3.94 33.54
CA LYS A 66 -25.27 -5.23 33.16
C LYS A 66 -24.77 -5.21 31.71
N ALA A 67 -25.52 -4.63 30.78
CA ALA A 67 -25.11 -4.49 29.38
C ALA A 67 -23.87 -3.61 29.26
N SER A 68 -23.79 -2.50 30.01
CA SER A 68 -22.62 -1.62 30.02
C SER A 68 -21.35 -2.34 30.49
N LYS A 69 -21.50 -3.24 31.46
CA LYS A 69 -20.38 -4.06 31.94
C LYS A 69 -19.93 -5.08 30.90
N LEU A 70 -20.88 -5.74 30.26
CA LEU A 70 -20.60 -6.72 29.20
C LEU A 70 -20.00 -6.05 27.95
N SER A 71 -20.36 -4.79 27.65
CA SER A 71 -19.78 -4.05 26.52
C SER A 71 -18.32 -3.64 26.73
N ARG A 72 -17.81 -3.72 27.96
CA ARG A 72 -16.39 -3.45 28.29
C ARG A 72 -15.59 -4.72 28.59
N THR A 73 -16.23 -5.90 28.52
CA THR A 73 -15.56 -7.21 28.57
C THR A 73 -15.63 -7.85 27.19
N SER A 74 -14.88 -8.93 26.95
CA SER A 74 -14.94 -9.70 25.69
C SER A 74 -16.27 -10.46 25.49
N GLU A 75 -17.38 -9.98 26.05
CA GLU A 75 -18.71 -10.60 26.02
C GLU A 75 -19.75 -9.69 25.30
N PHE A 76 -19.32 -9.04 24.21
CA PHE A 76 -20.09 -8.05 23.45
C PHE A 76 -21.43 -8.58 22.92
N ASP A 77 -21.46 -9.80 22.39
CA ASP A 77 -22.68 -10.51 21.96
C ASP A 77 -23.75 -10.54 23.06
N LYS A 78 -23.32 -10.78 24.31
CA LYS A 78 -24.24 -10.84 25.46
C LYS A 78 -24.74 -9.45 25.82
N ALA A 79 -23.92 -8.41 25.66
CA ALA A 79 -24.33 -7.02 25.83
C ALA A 79 -25.41 -6.65 24.80
N LEU A 80 -25.16 -6.90 23.51
CA LEU A 80 -26.10 -6.61 22.42
C LEU A 80 -27.42 -7.36 22.57
N LYS A 81 -27.37 -8.64 22.93
CA LYS A 81 -28.57 -9.42 23.23
C LYS A 81 -29.39 -8.83 24.38
N LEU A 82 -28.73 -8.46 25.48
CA LEU A 82 -29.39 -7.88 26.64
C LEU A 82 -30.00 -6.50 26.32
N ILE A 83 -29.33 -5.71 25.50
CA ILE A 83 -29.85 -4.44 24.98
C ILE A 83 -31.13 -4.69 24.16
N ALA A 84 -31.12 -5.65 23.24
CA ALA A 84 -32.27 -5.97 22.40
C ALA A 84 -33.47 -6.47 23.21
N GLU A 85 -33.24 -7.27 24.26
CA GLU A 85 -34.31 -7.77 25.14
C GLU A 85 -34.94 -6.66 26.01
N THR A 86 -34.19 -5.58 26.29
CA THR A 86 -34.60 -4.56 27.26
C THR A 86 -35.02 -3.24 26.63
N GLU A 87 -34.70 -2.98 25.37
CA GLU A 87 -34.92 -1.69 24.71
C GLU A 87 -36.38 -1.18 24.78
N HIS A 88 -37.36 -2.10 24.69
CA HIS A 88 -38.78 -1.76 24.76
C HIS A 88 -39.26 -1.31 26.14
N SER A 89 -38.49 -1.65 27.18
CA SER A 89 -38.80 -1.31 28.59
C SER A 89 -38.05 -0.09 29.11
N VAL A 90 -37.06 0.40 28.35
CA VAL A 90 -36.25 1.57 28.72
C VAL A 90 -37.06 2.85 28.51
N PRO A 91 -37.28 3.68 29.55
CA PRO A 91 -38.01 4.93 29.41
C PRO A 91 -37.33 5.88 28.42
N GLU A 92 -38.11 6.72 27.75
CA GLU A 92 -37.63 7.68 26.74
C GLU A 92 -36.45 8.53 27.24
N ARG A 93 -36.46 8.93 28.52
CA ARG A 93 -35.38 9.67 29.20
C ARG A 93 -34.01 9.00 29.13
N TRP A 94 -33.97 7.68 28.98
CA TRP A 94 -32.77 6.85 29.04
C TRP A 94 -32.42 6.21 27.69
N GLN A 95 -33.14 6.54 26.61
CA GLN A 95 -32.89 6.00 25.27
C GLN A 95 -31.52 6.45 24.73
N GLY A 96 -31.10 7.69 24.99
CA GLY A 96 -29.74 8.14 24.68
C GLY A 96 -28.67 7.29 25.38
N LEU A 97 -28.89 6.93 26.65
CA LEU A 97 -27.96 6.10 27.42
C LEU A 97 -27.92 4.65 26.91
N LEU A 98 -29.07 4.10 26.51
CA LEU A 98 -29.15 2.80 25.85
C LEU A 98 -28.35 2.78 24.54
N HIS A 99 -28.48 3.84 23.73
CA HIS A 99 -27.73 3.97 22.48
C HIS A 99 -26.23 4.15 22.69
N PHE A 100 -25.81 4.83 23.76
CA PHE A 100 -24.41 4.89 24.17
C PHE A 100 -23.85 3.49 24.48
N VAL A 101 -24.53 2.72 25.33
CA VAL A 101 -24.11 1.35 25.67
C VAL A 101 -24.13 0.43 24.44
N ARG A 102 -25.08 0.63 23.53
CA ARG A 102 -25.11 -0.06 22.24
C ARG A 102 -23.91 0.31 21.36
N GLY A 103 -23.52 1.58 21.33
CA GLY A 103 -22.33 2.03 20.61
C GLY A 103 -21.07 1.36 21.14
N ALA A 104 -20.89 1.35 22.46
CA ALA A 104 -19.79 0.67 23.11
C ALA A 104 -19.73 -0.84 22.81
N ALA A 105 -20.89 -1.51 22.82
CA ALA A 105 -20.95 -2.93 22.50
C ALA A 105 -20.54 -3.25 21.06
N PHE A 106 -20.68 -2.31 20.11
CA PHE A 106 -20.26 -2.48 18.71
C PHE A 106 -18.77 -2.16 18.46
N GLU A 107 -18.01 -1.64 19.44
CA GLU A 107 -16.65 -1.14 19.21
C GLU A 107 -15.64 -2.24 18.79
N GLU A 108 -15.81 -3.47 19.27
CA GLU A 108 -14.78 -4.53 19.20
C GLU A 108 -15.06 -5.64 18.17
N GLU A 109 -16.25 -5.67 17.56
CA GLU A 109 -16.57 -6.62 16.48
C GLU A 109 -16.16 -6.11 15.08
N GLY A 110 -15.44 -4.99 14.99
CA GLY A 110 -15.15 -4.33 13.70
C GLY A 110 -16.35 -3.63 13.07
N HIS A 111 -17.49 -3.56 13.78
CA HIS A 111 -18.73 -2.88 13.40
C HIS A 111 -18.65 -1.36 13.63
N HIS A 112 -17.64 -0.73 13.02
CA HIS A 112 -17.36 0.70 13.20
C HIS A 112 -18.52 1.59 12.76
N GLU A 113 -19.22 1.23 11.70
CA GLU A 113 -20.40 1.93 11.21
C GLU A 113 -21.58 1.87 12.19
N GLU A 114 -21.83 0.72 12.81
CA GLU A 114 -22.91 0.51 13.77
C GLU A 114 -22.64 1.25 15.08
N ALA A 115 -21.39 1.22 15.56
CA ALA A 115 -20.96 2.02 16.72
C ALA A 115 -21.16 3.52 16.47
N ILE A 116 -20.71 4.03 15.32
CA ILE A 116 -20.89 5.43 14.91
C ILE A 116 -22.38 5.81 14.84
N LYS A 117 -23.22 4.95 14.27
CA LYS A 117 -24.67 5.17 14.20
C LYS A 117 -25.31 5.21 15.59
N ALA A 118 -24.90 4.31 16.48
CA ALA A 118 -25.42 4.25 17.83
C ALA A 118 -24.99 5.48 18.65
N TYR A 119 -23.73 5.89 18.58
CA TYR A 119 -23.27 7.12 19.23
C TYR A 119 -23.95 8.38 18.70
N ARG A 120 -24.18 8.48 17.38
CA ARG A 120 -24.95 9.59 16.82
C ARG A 120 -26.38 9.62 17.37
N LYS A 121 -27.07 8.48 17.42
CA LYS A 121 -28.40 8.38 18.02
C LYS A 121 -28.43 8.76 19.50
N ALA A 122 -27.38 8.40 20.24
CA ALA A 122 -27.24 8.81 21.63
C ALA A 122 -27.13 10.34 21.75
N LEU A 123 -26.30 10.96 20.92
CA LEU A 123 -26.05 12.41 20.90
C LEU A 123 -27.23 13.23 20.33
N ASP A 124 -28.10 12.61 19.53
CA ASP A 124 -29.35 13.21 19.05
C ASP A 124 -30.44 13.28 20.14
N ASP A 125 -30.30 12.55 21.26
CA ASP A 125 -31.23 12.61 22.39
C ASP A 125 -30.93 13.83 23.27
N PRO A 126 -31.81 14.87 23.28
CA PRO A 126 -31.59 16.08 24.05
C PRO A 126 -31.63 15.84 25.56
N LYS A 127 -32.10 14.67 26.01
CA LYS A 127 -32.14 14.31 27.40
C LYS A 127 -30.82 13.66 27.85
N LEU A 128 -29.95 13.20 26.95
CA LEU A 128 -28.72 12.48 27.30
C LEU A 128 -27.93 13.17 28.43
N SER A 129 -27.68 12.44 29.52
CA SER A 129 -26.81 12.91 30.61
C SER A 129 -25.35 12.71 30.24
N GLN A 130 -24.50 13.69 30.57
CA GLN A 130 -23.04 13.67 30.30
C GLN A 130 -22.69 13.38 28.83
N PRO A 131 -23.18 14.21 27.88
CA PRO A 131 -22.90 14.03 26.46
C PRO A 131 -21.39 14.09 26.12
N GLY A 132 -20.56 14.72 26.95
CA GLY A 132 -19.11 14.77 26.81
C GLY A 132 -18.45 13.38 26.76
N ASN A 133 -18.89 12.46 27.61
CA ASN A 133 -18.42 11.06 27.59
C ASN A 133 -18.74 10.38 26.26
N VAL A 134 -19.94 10.64 25.73
CA VAL A 134 -20.38 10.08 24.44
C VAL A 134 -19.62 10.72 23.28
N TRP A 135 -19.38 12.04 23.30
CA TRP A 135 -18.55 12.73 22.31
C TRP A 135 -17.11 12.20 22.31
N ASN A 136 -16.54 11.90 23.47
CA ASN A 136 -15.20 11.31 23.57
C ASN A 136 -15.14 9.90 22.97
N SER A 137 -16.06 9.01 23.32
CA SER A 137 -16.16 7.67 22.71
C SER A 137 -16.44 7.74 21.21
N PHE A 138 -17.30 8.67 20.79
CA PHE A 138 -17.56 8.91 19.37
C PHE A 138 -16.31 9.39 18.62
N GLY A 139 -15.51 10.27 19.25
CA GLY A 139 -14.23 10.73 18.74
C GLY A 139 -13.23 9.58 18.55
N ASN A 140 -13.10 8.69 19.55
CA ASN A 140 -12.25 7.50 19.46
C ASN A 140 -12.63 6.64 18.24
N LYS A 141 -13.93 6.37 18.09
CA LYS A 141 -14.41 5.54 16.96
C LYS A 141 -14.18 6.20 15.60
N LEU A 142 -14.33 7.52 15.51
CA LEU A 142 -14.01 8.27 14.30
C LEU A 142 -12.50 8.24 13.99
N ALA A 143 -11.65 8.32 15.01
CA ALA A 143 -10.20 8.22 14.87
C ALA A 143 -9.79 6.83 14.35
N ASP A 144 -10.36 5.75 14.90
CA ASP A 144 -10.11 4.38 14.42
C ASP A 144 -10.49 4.17 12.96
N LYS A 145 -11.54 4.87 12.48
CA LYS A 145 -11.96 4.85 11.06
C LYS A 145 -11.07 5.71 10.15
N GLY A 146 -10.14 6.49 10.72
CA GLY A 146 -9.30 7.45 10.00
C GLY A 146 -10.01 8.76 9.65
N ALA A 147 -11.21 9.03 10.20
CA ALA A 147 -11.95 10.27 10.02
C ALA A 147 -11.41 11.38 10.96
N LEU A 148 -10.13 11.73 10.82
CA LEU A 148 -9.37 12.53 11.79
C LEU A 148 -10.00 13.91 12.07
N ASP A 149 -10.49 14.61 11.04
CA ASP A 149 -11.12 15.93 11.22
C ASP A 149 -12.45 15.86 11.98
N GLU A 150 -13.22 14.78 11.80
CA GLU A 150 -14.46 14.55 12.55
C GLU A 150 -14.15 14.16 14.00
N ALA A 151 -13.12 13.33 14.21
CA ALA A 151 -12.63 12.98 15.54
C ALA A 151 -12.19 14.21 16.34
N ILE A 152 -11.41 15.12 15.74
CA ILE A 152 -11.02 16.39 16.37
C ILE A 152 -12.24 17.21 16.77
N LYS A 153 -13.25 17.32 15.91
CA LYS A 153 -14.50 18.03 16.22
C LYS A 153 -15.24 17.36 17.38
N ALA A 154 -15.29 16.03 17.42
CA ALA A 154 -15.93 15.28 18.49
C ALA A 154 -15.20 15.48 19.83
N TYR A 155 -13.87 15.37 19.86
CA TYR A 155 -13.09 15.63 21.09
C TYR A 155 -13.25 17.06 21.58
N ARG A 156 -13.23 18.06 20.68
CA ARG A 156 -13.48 19.46 21.07
C ARG A 156 -14.88 19.64 21.67
N ARG A 157 -15.91 18.99 21.10
CA ARG A 157 -17.26 18.99 21.70
C ARG A 157 -17.31 18.31 23.06
N ALA A 158 -16.54 17.24 23.27
CA ALA A 158 -16.42 16.62 24.59
C ALA A 158 -15.81 17.60 25.61
N LEU A 159 -14.74 18.30 25.20
CA LEU A 159 -14.01 19.26 26.02
C LEU A 159 -14.78 20.56 26.28
N ASP A 160 -15.72 20.92 25.41
CA ASP A 160 -16.63 22.06 25.58
C ASP A 160 -17.79 21.75 26.57
N ASP A 161 -18.02 20.47 26.93
CA ASP A 161 -19.07 20.07 27.87
C ASP A 161 -18.61 20.26 29.33
N PRO A 162 -19.24 21.16 30.10
CA PRO A 162 -18.89 21.38 31.52
C PRO A 162 -19.17 20.16 32.42
N SER A 163 -19.97 19.21 31.95
CA SER A 163 -20.31 17.98 32.68
C SER A 163 -19.38 16.80 32.37
N PHE A 164 -18.35 17.01 31.54
CA PHE A 164 -17.38 15.98 31.19
C PHE A 164 -16.39 15.73 32.33
N ASP A 165 -16.31 14.49 32.79
CA ASP A 165 -15.59 14.05 33.99
C ASP A 165 -14.13 13.65 33.74
N THR A 166 -13.81 13.29 32.49
CA THR A 166 -12.52 12.70 32.08
C THR A 166 -11.77 13.50 30.99
N PRO A 167 -11.68 14.86 31.07
CA PRO A 167 -11.07 15.70 30.04
C PRO A 167 -9.60 15.40 29.75
N GLY A 168 -8.82 14.90 30.73
CA GLY A 168 -7.43 14.51 30.52
C GLY A 168 -7.25 13.47 29.42
N TYR A 169 -8.12 12.44 29.36
CA TYR A 169 -8.05 11.41 28.32
C TYR A 169 -8.44 11.96 26.95
N ALA A 170 -9.46 12.83 26.87
CA ALA A 170 -9.84 13.46 25.61
C ALA A 170 -8.75 14.40 25.07
N TRP A 171 -8.06 15.14 25.94
CA TRP A 171 -6.89 15.93 25.53
C TRP A 171 -5.74 15.06 25.03
N ASN A 172 -5.48 13.92 25.68
CA ASN A 172 -4.49 12.97 25.19
C ASN A 172 -4.89 12.40 23.82
N ASN A 173 -6.15 11.99 23.64
CA ASN A 173 -6.63 11.42 22.37
C ASN A 173 -6.67 12.47 21.25
N LEU A 174 -7.05 13.71 21.57
CA LEU A 174 -6.94 14.84 20.66
C LEU A 174 -5.49 15.06 20.24
N GLY A 175 -4.53 14.94 21.17
CA GLY A 175 -3.11 15.00 20.87
C GLY A 175 -2.66 13.91 19.89
N ILE A 176 -3.15 12.67 20.05
CA ILE A 176 -2.85 11.55 19.13
C ILE A 176 -3.31 11.90 17.71
N VAL A 177 -4.58 12.30 17.57
CA VAL A 177 -5.15 12.61 16.25
C VAL A 177 -4.49 13.83 15.60
N LEU A 178 -4.11 14.85 16.38
CA LEU A 178 -3.35 16.00 15.87
C LEU A 178 -1.95 15.58 15.41
N GLY A 179 -1.29 14.68 16.15
CA GLY A 179 0.00 14.11 15.79
C GLY A 179 -0.05 13.32 14.49
N ASP A 180 -1.10 12.50 14.30
CA ASP A 180 -1.34 11.72 13.08
C ASP A 180 -1.58 12.61 11.85
N LYS A 181 -2.13 13.82 12.05
CA LYS A 181 -2.26 14.85 11.01
C LYS A 181 -0.95 15.60 10.71
N GLY A 182 0.10 15.38 11.50
CA GLY A 182 1.36 16.12 11.40
C GLY A 182 1.37 17.45 12.16
N GLU A 183 0.32 17.79 12.90
CA GLU A 183 0.21 19.03 13.70
C GLU A 183 0.93 18.88 15.05
N GLN A 184 2.25 18.61 15.02
CA GLN A 184 3.03 18.17 16.18
C GLN A 184 3.04 19.16 17.35
N ASP A 185 3.08 20.47 17.08
CA ASP A 185 3.07 21.49 18.14
C ASP A 185 1.72 21.55 18.88
N GLU A 186 0.61 21.40 18.16
CA GLU A 186 -0.72 21.34 18.77
C GLU A 186 -0.93 20.02 19.51
N ALA A 187 -0.38 18.92 19.00
CA ALA A 187 -0.35 17.64 19.70
C ALA A 187 0.39 17.74 21.05
N ILE A 188 1.60 18.33 21.06
CA ILE A 188 2.37 18.54 22.30
C ILE A 188 1.61 19.41 23.29
N LYS A 189 0.96 20.49 22.82
CA LYS A 189 0.09 21.31 23.68
C LYS A 189 -1.04 20.48 24.28
N ALA A 190 -1.74 19.70 23.47
CA ALA A 190 -2.84 18.85 23.94
C ALA A 190 -2.38 17.82 24.98
N TYR A 191 -1.24 17.14 24.78
CA TYR A 191 -0.68 16.21 25.77
C TYR A 191 -0.27 16.91 27.07
N ARG A 192 0.33 18.10 27.00
CA ARG A 192 0.67 18.88 28.20
C ARG A 192 -0.58 19.30 28.96
N THR A 193 -1.60 19.76 28.23
CA THR A 193 -2.90 20.08 28.80
C THR A 193 -3.52 18.85 29.48
N ALA A 194 -3.42 17.65 28.89
CA ALA A 194 -3.86 16.41 29.53
C ALA A 194 -3.18 16.16 30.89
N LEU A 195 -1.87 16.41 30.97
CA LEU A 195 -1.07 16.26 32.20
C LEU A 195 -1.43 17.28 33.29
N ASP A 196 -2.08 18.39 32.95
CA ASP A 196 -2.54 19.40 33.91
C ASP A 196 -3.88 19.02 34.58
N TYR A 197 -4.57 17.97 34.11
CA TYR A 197 -5.84 17.53 34.71
C TYR A 197 -5.62 16.61 35.93
N PRO A 198 -6.19 16.95 37.10
CA PRO A 198 -5.98 16.19 38.35
C PRO A 198 -6.40 14.72 38.32
N ASN A 199 -7.38 14.37 37.48
CA ASN A 199 -7.94 13.02 37.37
C ASN A 199 -7.31 12.20 36.22
N TYR A 200 -6.23 12.69 35.60
CA TYR A 200 -5.52 11.95 34.56
C TYR A 200 -4.46 11.03 35.18
N ASP A 201 -4.76 9.74 35.25
CA ASP A 201 -3.97 8.74 36.00
C ASP A 201 -2.98 7.93 35.13
N THR A 202 -2.91 8.22 33.83
CA THR A 202 -2.02 7.58 32.84
C THR A 202 -0.94 8.51 32.26
N PRO A 203 -0.28 9.37 33.06
CA PRO A 203 0.66 10.38 32.56
C PRO A 203 1.86 9.81 31.79
N GLY A 204 2.27 8.56 32.06
CA GLY A 204 3.34 7.90 31.31
C GLY A 204 3.06 7.83 29.81
N TYR A 205 1.80 7.58 29.42
CA TYR A 205 1.39 7.54 28.01
C TYR A 205 1.50 8.91 27.34
N ALA A 206 1.01 9.97 27.99
CA ALA A 206 1.13 11.34 27.49
C ALA A 206 2.61 11.75 27.33
N TRP A 207 3.48 11.43 28.28
CA TRP A 207 4.92 11.71 28.16
C TRP A 207 5.60 10.93 27.03
N ASN A 208 5.22 9.66 26.82
CA ASN A 208 5.71 8.89 25.68
C ASN A 208 5.25 9.52 24.36
N ASN A 209 4.00 9.98 24.28
CA ASN A 209 3.46 10.63 23.08
C ASN A 209 4.06 12.01 22.81
N ILE A 210 4.34 12.79 23.87
CA ILE A 210 5.15 14.01 23.76
C ILE A 210 6.53 13.68 23.18
N GLY A 211 7.16 12.61 23.65
CA GLY A 211 8.43 12.12 23.10
C GLY A 211 8.34 11.80 21.61
N ASN A 212 7.28 11.09 21.18
CA ASN A 212 7.06 10.76 19.77
C ASN A 212 6.90 12.03 18.90
N ALA A 213 6.11 12.99 19.36
CA ALA A 213 5.88 14.25 18.65
C ALA A 213 7.17 15.09 18.56
N LEU A 214 7.95 15.18 19.64
CA LEU A 214 9.25 15.86 19.64
C LEU A 214 10.26 15.16 18.72
N TRP A 215 10.27 13.83 18.73
CA TRP A 215 11.11 13.04 17.84
C TRP A 215 10.75 13.28 16.37
N ALA A 216 9.46 13.33 16.02
CA ALA A 216 8.98 13.66 14.68
C ALA A 216 9.37 15.08 14.22
N LYS A 217 9.56 16.01 15.17
CA LYS A 217 10.08 17.36 14.91
C LYS A 217 11.61 17.42 14.78
N GLY A 218 12.33 16.33 15.02
CA GLY A 218 13.80 16.31 15.07
C GLY A 218 14.39 16.82 16.40
N GLU A 219 13.57 17.11 17.41
CA GLU A 219 14.00 17.58 18.72
C GLU A 219 14.40 16.38 19.62
N HIS A 220 15.43 15.65 19.21
CA HIS A 220 15.76 14.33 19.77
C HIS A 220 16.14 14.35 21.26
N ASP A 221 16.83 15.39 21.74
CA ASP A 221 17.19 15.50 23.17
C ASP A 221 15.97 15.67 24.07
N GLU A 222 15.03 16.52 23.67
CA GLU A 222 13.79 16.74 24.41
C GLU A 222 12.87 15.51 24.31
N ALA A 223 12.87 14.81 23.17
CA ALA A 223 12.19 13.54 23.02
C ALA A 223 12.70 12.50 24.03
N ILE A 224 14.02 12.34 24.16
CA ILE A 224 14.63 11.42 25.13
C ILE A 224 14.29 11.80 26.57
N LYS A 225 14.27 13.10 26.92
CA LYS A 225 13.83 13.56 28.24
C LYS A 225 12.37 13.21 28.51
N ALA A 226 11.49 13.42 27.53
CA ALA A 226 10.07 13.08 27.64
C ALA A 226 9.86 11.56 27.81
N TYR A 227 10.54 10.74 27.01
CA TYR A 227 10.51 9.28 27.15
C TYR A 227 11.03 8.80 28.51
N ARG A 228 12.13 9.36 29.02
CA ARG A 228 12.61 9.03 30.37
C ARG A 228 11.60 9.40 31.44
N ARG A 229 10.95 10.55 31.29
CA ARG A 229 9.87 10.97 32.19
C ARG A 229 8.67 10.02 32.14
N ALA A 230 8.33 9.45 30.97
CA ALA A 230 7.32 8.40 30.88
C ALA A 230 7.67 7.17 31.73
N LEU A 231 8.94 6.74 31.68
CA LEU A 231 9.46 5.60 32.43
C LEU A 231 9.53 5.84 33.96
N ASP A 232 9.49 7.09 34.42
CA ASP A 232 9.48 7.43 35.84
C ASP A 232 8.11 7.23 36.49
N TYR A 233 7.04 6.98 35.71
CA TYR A 233 5.68 6.80 36.24
C TYR A 233 5.42 5.33 36.66
N PRO A 234 5.06 5.07 37.94
CA PRO A 234 4.93 3.71 38.47
C PRO A 234 3.86 2.83 37.79
N ASN A 235 2.80 3.44 37.24
CA ASN A 235 1.70 2.73 36.58
C ASN A 235 1.89 2.64 35.05
N TYR A 236 3.09 2.95 34.54
CA TYR A 236 3.38 2.85 33.12
C TYR A 236 3.81 1.42 32.75
N ASP A 237 2.95 0.71 32.02
CA ASP A 237 3.02 -0.74 31.75
C ASP A 237 3.57 -1.08 30.35
N THR A 238 3.97 -0.10 29.55
CA THR A 238 4.58 -0.28 28.22
C THR A 238 6.05 0.17 28.12
N PRO A 239 6.91 -0.05 29.14
CA PRO A 239 8.27 0.49 29.17
C PRO A 239 9.16 0.00 28.02
N GLY A 240 8.96 -1.24 27.53
CA GLY A 240 9.72 -1.77 26.40
C GLY A 240 9.54 -0.95 25.10
N TYR A 241 8.33 -0.45 24.86
CA TYR A 241 8.05 0.42 23.71
C TYR A 241 8.80 1.75 23.82
N THR A 242 8.78 2.37 24.98
CA THR A 242 9.50 3.62 25.23
C THR A 242 11.01 3.45 25.12
N TRP A 243 11.57 2.35 25.63
CA TRP A 243 13.00 2.05 25.44
C TRP A 243 13.38 1.89 23.98
N ASN A 244 12.51 1.28 23.15
CA ASN A 244 12.73 1.21 21.72
C ASN A 244 12.72 2.61 21.07
N ASN A 245 11.80 3.49 21.49
CA ASN A 245 11.72 4.85 20.96
C ASN A 245 12.91 5.72 21.41
N ILE A 246 13.41 5.54 22.64
CA ILE A 246 14.68 6.11 23.10
C ILE A 246 15.81 5.63 22.19
N GLY A 247 15.86 4.34 21.85
CA GLY A 247 16.82 3.79 20.90
C GLY A 247 16.79 4.47 19.54
N ASN A 248 15.60 4.69 18.98
CA ASN A 248 15.43 5.40 17.70
C ASN A 248 15.97 6.83 17.79
N ALA A 249 15.56 7.59 18.81
CA ALA A 249 15.98 8.97 18.99
C ALA A 249 17.50 9.09 19.20
N LEU A 250 18.12 8.16 19.93
CA LEU A 250 19.57 8.09 20.08
C LEU A 250 20.28 7.71 18.78
N GLY A 251 19.71 6.79 18.00
CA GLY A 251 20.23 6.39 16.70
C GLY A 251 20.25 7.55 15.70
N ASP A 252 19.18 8.33 15.63
CA ASP A 252 19.08 9.51 14.75
C ASP A 252 20.05 10.62 15.17
N LYS A 253 20.36 10.74 16.46
CA LYS A 253 21.44 11.60 16.97
C LYS A 253 22.85 11.08 16.63
N GLY A 254 22.99 9.83 16.19
CA GLY A 254 24.28 9.17 15.99
C GLY A 254 24.90 8.60 17.26
N GLU A 255 24.20 8.57 18.39
CA GLU A 255 24.65 7.96 19.64
C GLU A 255 24.40 6.44 19.62
N HIS A 256 25.00 5.76 18.65
CA HIS A 256 24.69 4.37 18.30
C HIS A 256 24.93 3.37 19.45
N ASP A 257 25.95 3.57 20.29
CA ASP A 257 26.20 2.69 21.44
C ASP A 257 25.13 2.81 22.53
N GLU A 258 24.63 4.03 22.79
CA GLU A 258 23.51 4.25 23.72
C GLU A 258 22.19 3.76 23.11
N ALA A 259 22.01 3.92 21.80
CA ALA A 259 20.87 3.33 21.08
C ALA A 259 20.84 1.81 21.24
N ILE A 260 21.98 1.12 21.08
CA ILE A 260 22.10 -0.33 21.31
C ILE A 260 21.69 -0.70 22.75
N LYS A 261 22.14 0.05 23.75
CA LYS A 261 21.74 -0.17 25.15
C LYS A 261 20.23 -0.01 25.34
N ALA A 262 19.64 1.00 24.73
CA ALA A 262 18.20 1.25 24.79
C ALA A 262 17.38 0.14 24.11
N TYR A 263 17.77 -0.30 22.90
CA TYR A 263 17.11 -1.43 22.25
C TYR A 263 17.25 -2.73 23.04
N ARG A 264 18.41 -2.99 23.65
CA ARG A 264 18.58 -4.17 24.51
C ARG A 264 17.67 -4.12 25.74
N LYS A 265 17.53 -2.96 26.39
CA LYS A 265 16.56 -2.75 27.47
C LYS A 265 15.12 -2.97 27.00
N ALA A 266 14.75 -2.52 25.80
CA ALA A 266 13.44 -2.81 25.23
C ALA A 266 13.21 -4.33 25.11
N LEU A 267 14.24 -5.05 24.66
CA LEU A 267 14.19 -6.49 24.44
C LEU A 267 14.21 -7.33 25.74
N GLU A 268 14.53 -6.74 26.90
CA GLU A 268 14.40 -7.36 28.21
C GLU A 268 12.94 -7.50 28.66
N ASP A 269 12.03 -6.70 28.10
CA ASP A 269 10.59 -6.78 28.38
C ASP A 269 10.00 -8.07 27.74
N PRO A 270 9.54 -9.05 28.56
CA PRO A 270 9.00 -10.30 28.05
C PRO A 270 7.69 -10.12 27.28
N ASN A 271 6.96 -9.02 27.52
CA ASN A 271 5.65 -8.73 26.93
C ASN A 271 5.73 -7.72 25.77
N LEU A 272 6.94 -7.32 25.34
CA LEU A 272 7.12 -6.41 24.21
C LEU A 272 6.52 -7.01 22.93
N GLN A 273 5.37 -6.49 22.49
CA GLN A 273 4.71 -7.00 21.29
C GLN A 273 5.48 -6.61 20.01
N THR A 274 6.20 -5.48 20.01
CA THR A 274 7.05 -5.01 18.90
C THR A 274 8.49 -5.53 18.97
N ARG A 275 8.70 -6.74 19.51
CA ARG A 275 10.03 -7.33 19.64
C ARG A 275 10.76 -7.48 18.29
N ALA A 276 10.03 -7.79 17.22
CA ALA A 276 10.59 -7.85 15.87
C ALA A 276 11.14 -6.49 15.40
N LYS A 277 10.41 -5.39 15.66
CA LYS A 277 10.84 -4.01 15.42
C LYS A 277 12.13 -3.67 16.16
N ALA A 278 12.17 -3.96 17.46
CA ALA A 278 13.34 -3.66 18.30
C ALA A 278 14.59 -4.43 17.84
N TRP A 279 14.47 -5.71 17.48
CA TRP A 279 15.58 -6.46 16.88
C TRP A 279 16.00 -5.90 15.53
N THR A 280 15.05 -5.46 14.69
CA THR A 280 15.34 -4.88 13.37
C THR A 280 16.08 -3.54 13.50
N ASN A 281 15.67 -2.68 14.43
CA ASN A 281 16.31 -1.39 14.68
C ASN A 281 17.71 -1.57 15.31
N LEU A 282 17.85 -2.54 16.21
CA LEU A 282 19.15 -2.94 16.76
C LEU A 282 20.08 -3.45 15.65
N ALA A 283 19.58 -4.31 14.75
CA ALA A 283 20.33 -4.81 13.62
C ALA A 283 20.81 -3.68 12.70
N GLN A 284 19.92 -2.73 12.36
CA GLN A 284 20.28 -1.56 11.57
C GLN A 284 21.37 -0.74 12.25
N THR A 285 21.28 -0.53 13.56
CA THR A 285 22.31 0.21 14.32
C THR A 285 23.67 -0.51 14.27
N TYR A 286 23.69 -1.85 14.27
CA TYR A 286 24.92 -2.60 14.06
C TYR A 286 25.46 -2.47 12.62
N VAL A 287 24.59 -2.41 11.61
CA VAL A 287 25.00 -2.12 10.22
C VAL A 287 25.68 -0.75 10.15
N ASP A 288 25.08 0.27 10.76
CA ASP A 288 25.62 1.64 10.76
C ASP A 288 27.00 1.72 11.44
N LEU A 289 27.27 0.83 12.39
CA LEU A 289 28.56 0.68 13.06
C LEU A 289 29.55 -0.29 12.37
N GLY A 290 29.16 -0.89 11.24
CA GLY A 290 29.96 -1.90 10.55
C GLY A 290 30.10 -3.25 11.28
N LYS A 291 29.29 -3.49 12.32
CA LYS A 291 29.25 -4.73 13.12
C LYS A 291 28.36 -5.77 12.44
N LEU A 292 28.82 -6.27 11.30
CA LEU A 292 27.98 -7.03 10.36
C LEU A 292 27.55 -8.39 10.92
N GLU A 293 28.40 -9.08 11.69
CA GLU A 293 28.02 -10.35 12.33
C GLU A 293 26.90 -10.14 13.37
N GLU A 294 27.01 -9.11 14.21
CA GLU A 294 25.97 -8.76 15.17
C GLU A 294 24.67 -8.31 14.49
N ALA A 295 24.78 -7.58 13.38
CA ALA A 295 23.64 -7.18 12.57
C ALA A 295 22.89 -8.39 11.99
N GLU A 296 23.60 -9.37 11.41
CA GLU A 296 22.99 -10.60 10.91
C GLU A 296 22.30 -11.37 12.05
N GLY A 297 22.97 -11.53 13.20
CA GLY A 297 22.37 -12.19 14.36
C GLY A 297 21.11 -11.49 14.87
N ALA A 298 21.09 -10.15 14.88
CA ALA A 298 19.93 -9.37 15.30
C ALA A 298 18.78 -9.47 14.31
N TYR A 299 19.03 -9.43 12.99
CA TYR A 299 17.97 -9.64 12.00
C TYR A 299 17.38 -11.07 12.06
N GLN A 300 18.20 -12.10 12.31
CA GLN A 300 17.69 -13.46 12.51
C GLN A 300 16.76 -13.55 13.73
N LYS A 301 17.10 -12.87 14.83
CA LYS A 301 16.24 -12.79 16.02
C LYS A 301 14.95 -12.00 15.77
N ALA A 302 15.00 -10.98 14.91
CA ALA A 302 13.79 -10.27 14.46
C ALA A 302 12.82 -11.24 13.75
N LEU A 303 13.34 -12.09 12.85
CA LEU A 303 12.54 -13.09 12.12
C LEU A 303 12.01 -14.23 12.99
N ALA A 304 12.71 -14.55 14.09
CA ALA A 304 12.23 -15.53 15.07
C ALA A 304 11.20 -14.94 16.06
N SER A 305 11.03 -13.62 16.09
CA SER A 305 10.08 -12.93 16.96
C SER A 305 8.72 -12.80 16.28
N LYS A 306 7.63 -12.75 17.07
CA LYS A 306 6.29 -12.46 16.55
C LYS A 306 6.28 -11.05 15.95
N ASP A 307 5.86 -10.93 14.69
CA ASP A 307 5.61 -9.65 14.02
C ASP A 307 4.12 -9.35 14.12
N THR A 308 3.73 -8.53 15.10
CA THR A 308 2.33 -8.20 15.37
C THR A 308 1.81 -7.04 14.53
N GLN A 309 2.70 -6.19 14.00
CA GLN A 309 2.32 -4.98 13.24
C GLN A 309 2.48 -5.17 11.72
N GLY A 310 3.20 -6.20 11.27
CA GLY A 310 3.46 -6.49 9.88
C GLY A 310 4.56 -5.60 9.30
N GLY A 311 5.49 -6.22 8.54
CA GLY A 311 6.54 -5.50 7.79
C GLY A 311 7.91 -5.46 8.48
N ASP A 312 8.01 -5.77 9.78
CA ASP A 312 9.30 -5.90 10.47
C ASP A 312 10.08 -7.11 9.95
N HIS A 313 9.39 -8.23 9.69
CA HIS A 313 9.99 -9.39 9.03
C HIS A 313 10.46 -9.06 7.62
N ALA A 314 9.74 -8.21 6.88
CA ALA A 314 10.16 -7.78 5.56
C ALA A 314 11.43 -6.91 5.63
N ARG A 315 11.48 -5.96 6.57
CA ARG A 315 12.67 -5.13 6.82
C ARG A 315 13.88 -5.98 7.24
N ALA A 316 13.70 -6.93 8.14
CA ALA A 316 14.76 -7.82 8.59
C ALA A 316 15.28 -8.75 7.47
N ARG A 317 14.39 -9.30 6.64
CA ARG A 317 14.79 -10.11 5.46
C ARG A 317 15.58 -9.29 4.44
N ARG A 318 15.15 -8.06 4.18
CA ARG A 318 15.86 -7.13 3.31
C ARG A 318 17.23 -6.76 3.88
N GLY A 319 17.33 -6.48 5.17
CA GLY A 319 18.60 -6.22 5.85
C GLY A 319 19.58 -7.40 5.72
N LEU A 320 19.11 -8.64 5.94
CA LEU A 320 19.92 -9.85 5.75
C LEU A 320 20.34 -10.06 4.30
N GLN A 321 19.45 -9.82 3.35
CA GLN A 321 19.77 -9.88 1.92
C GLN A 321 20.89 -8.90 1.57
N ILE A 322 20.76 -7.63 1.98
CA ILE A 322 21.74 -6.57 1.75
C ILE A 322 23.10 -6.98 2.32
N LEU A 323 23.15 -7.40 3.60
CA LEU A 323 24.38 -7.88 4.25
C LEU A 323 25.02 -9.05 3.50
N ARG A 324 24.22 -10.04 3.09
CA ARG A 324 24.70 -11.23 2.35
C ARG A 324 25.17 -10.90 0.94
N SER A 325 24.62 -9.86 0.32
CA SER A 325 25.04 -9.35 -0.99
C SER A 325 26.32 -8.51 -0.96
N LYS A 326 26.89 -8.23 0.22
CA LYS A 326 28.07 -7.37 0.44
C LYS A 326 27.91 -5.91 -0.02
N ILE A 327 26.69 -5.46 -0.30
CA ILE A 327 26.39 -4.04 -0.54
C ILE A 327 26.10 -3.43 0.83
N VAL A 328 27.09 -2.77 1.45
CA VAL A 328 26.89 -2.08 2.73
C VAL A 328 26.73 -0.58 2.44
N PRO A 329 25.58 0.05 2.75
CA PRO A 329 25.50 1.50 2.77
C PRO A 329 26.45 2.01 3.87
N THR A 330 27.44 2.81 3.50
CA THR A 330 28.31 3.48 4.48
C THR A 330 27.57 4.71 5.02
N ALA A 331 27.52 4.86 6.35
CA ALA A 331 27.06 6.09 6.97
C ALA A 331 28.04 7.24 6.68
N LEU A 332 27.53 8.47 6.52
CA LEU A 332 28.35 9.68 6.39
C LEU A 332 29.25 9.85 7.62
N SER A 333 30.51 10.26 7.39
CA SER A 333 31.51 10.35 8.45
C SER A 333 31.18 11.45 9.47
N PRO A 334 31.71 11.37 10.70
CA PRO A 334 31.61 12.45 11.69
C PRO A 334 32.12 13.81 11.17
N ASP A 335 33.09 13.79 10.25
CA ASP A 335 33.63 14.99 9.62
C ASP A 335 32.62 15.62 8.65
N ASP A 336 31.87 14.80 7.91
CA ASP A 336 30.77 15.25 7.02
C ASP A 336 29.62 15.88 7.82
N ARG A 337 29.31 15.33 9.01
CA ARG A 337 28.31 15.89 9.93
C ARG A 337 28.77 17.20 10.57
N ALA A 338 30.05 17.33 10.88
CA ALA A 338 30.63 18.53 11.47
C ALA A 338 30.75 19.70 10.47
N MET A 339 30.93 19.40 9.17
CA MET A 339 30.99 20.40 8.10
C MET A 339 29.65 21.11 7.88
N MET A 340 28.52 20.41 8.03
CA MET A 340 27.17 20.99 7.86
C MET A 340 26.75 21.90 9.03
N ALA A 341 27.39 21.79 10.20
CA ALA A 341 27.00 22.54 11.40
C ALA A 341 27.70 23.90 11.56
N ARG A 342 28.58 24.29 10.65
CA ARG A 342 29.32 25.57 10.72
C ARG A 342 28.71 26.62 9.78
N PRO A 343 28.38 27.83 10.24
CA PRO A 343 28.05 28.92 9.32
C PRO A 343 29.31 29.25 8.52
N ALA A 344 29.18 29.26 7.19
CA ALA A 344 30.29 29.43 6.25
C ALA A 344 31.14 30.67 6.61
N LYS A 345 32.32 30.43 7.19
CA LYS A 345 33.41 31.40 7.22
C LYS A 345 34.41 30.95 6.16
N GLY A 346 34.62 31.82 5.18
CA GLY A 346 35.35 31.56 3.94
C GLY A 346 36.68 30.83 4.12
N GLY A 347 36.63 29.51 4.02
CA GLY A 347 37.69 28.66 3.52
C GLY A 347 37.31 28.25 2.10
N ASP A 348 38.28 28.18 1.21
CA ASP A 348 38.13 28.17 -0.24
C ASP A 348 36.95 27.32 -0.71
N THR A 349 35.85 28.01 -1.03
CA THR A 349 34.71 27.43 -1.76
C THR A 349 35.18 26.67 -2.98
N ALA A 350 36.31 27.07 -3.58
CA ALA A 350 36.95 26.38 -4.69
C ALA A 350 37.39 24.94 -4.38
N GLU A 351 37.98 24.63 -3.23
CA GLU A 351 38.40 23.24 -2.91
C GLU A 351 37.20 22.33 -2.62
N ILE A 352 36.17 22.87 -1.96
CA ILE A 352 34.92 22.14 -1.70
C ILE A 352 34.14 21.95 -3.01
N GLU A 353 34.07 22.98 -3.85
CA GLU A 353 33.45 22.90 -5.17
C GLU A 353 34.23 21.96 -6.09
N GLU A 354 35.56 21.95 -6.06
CA GLU A 354 36.38 20.97 -6.79
C GLU A 354 36.19 19.55 -6.26
N GLY A 355 36.07 19.36 -4.94
CA GLY A 355 35.75 18.06 -4.34
C GLY A 355 34.35 17.57 -4.69
N ILE A 356 33.36 18.48 -4.76
CA ILE A 356 32.00 18.18 -5.22
C ILE A 356 31.99 17.89 -6.73
N ILE A 357 32.70 18.67 -7.54
CA ILE A 357 32.84 18.44 -8.98
C ILE A 357 33.53 17.09 -9.23
N ALA A 358 34.62 16.78 -8.51
CA ALA A 358 35.30 15.51 -8.58
C ALA A 358 34.38 14.35 -8.14
N ALA A 359 33.60 14.52 -7.07
CA ALA A 359 32.63 13.52 -6.64
C ALA A 359 31.45 13.34 -7.62
N ILE A 360 31.00 14.41 -8.30
CA ILE A 360 30.00 14.36 -9.37
C ILE A 360 30.58 13.67 -10.61
N ASP A 361 31.83 13.96 -10.97
CA ASP A 361 32.53 13.35 -12.10
C ASP A 361 32.88 11.87 -11.81
N GLU A 362 33.23 11.54 -10.57
CA GLU A 362 33.62 10.19 -10.11
C GLU A 362 32.40 9.28 -9.82
N ALA A 363 31.30 9.83 -9.27
CA ALA A 363 30.01 9.12 -9.18
C ALA A 363 29.45 8.75 -10.56
N GLY A 364 29.91 9.47 -11.60
CA GLY A 364 29.45 9.32 -12.96
C GLY A 364 27.95 9.58 -13.09
N ASP A 365 27.39 9.20 -14.23
CA ASP A 365 25.95 9.27 -14.43
C ASP A 365 25.21 8.51 -13.34
N THR A 366 24.48 9.25 -12.50
CA THR A 366 23.42 8.68 -11.67
C THR A 366 22.57 7.73 -12.52
N GLN A 367 21.94 6.72 -11.93
CA GLN A 367 21.06 5.83 -12.69
C GLN A 367 20.07 6.65 -13.53
N TYR A 368 19.59 7.77 -12.98
CA TYR A 368 18.79 8.79 -13.65
C TYR A 368 19.48 9.45 -14.85
N GLU A 369 20.73 9.91 -14.73
CA GLU A 369 21.50 10.45 -15.86
C GLU A 369 21.76 9.39 -16.94
N ARG A 370 21.92 8.10 -16.60
CA ARG A 370 22.04 7.02 -17.61
C ARG A 370 20.78 6.89 -18.46
N TYR A 371 19.61 7.12 -17.86
CA TYR A 371 18.31 7.21 -18.56
C TYR A 371 18.15 8.50 -19.39
N LEU A 372 19.06 9.48 -19.27
CA LEU A 372 18.97 10.80 -19.91
C LEU A 372 20.12 11.10 -20.90
N LYS A 373 21.31 10.50 -20.75
CA LYS A 373 22.51 10.75 -21.57
C LYS A 373 22.57 9.91 -22.85
N LYS A 374 21.82 8.81 -22.96
CA LYS A 374 21.89 7.91 -24.12
C LYS A 374 21.16 8.48 -25.34
N GLY A 375 21.75 8.34 -26.52
CA GLY A 375 21.06 8.62 -27.78
C GLY A 375 19.90 7.65 -28.03
N ASP A 376 18.97 8.03 -28.91
CA ASP A 376 17.85 7.17 -29.31
C ASP A 376 18.36 5.81 -29.80
N SER A 377 17.68 4.73 -29.43
CA SER A 377 18.06 3.40 -29.91
C SER A 377 18.01 3.29 -31.44
N GLU A 378 18.94 2.53 -32.02
CA GLU A 378 18.92 2.19 -33.45
C GLU A 378 17.76 1.27 -33.83
N ARG A 379 17.12 0.62 -32.83
CA ARG A 379 15.97 -0.26 -33.01
C ARG A 379 14.72 0.57 -33.28
N ASP A 380 14.42 0.82 -34.54
CA ASP A 380 13.12 1.35 -34.99
C ASP A 380 12.23 0.24 -35.58
N ASN A 381 10.92 0.48 -35.65
CA ASN A 381 9.95 -0.48 -36.20
C ASN A 381 10.07 -1.86 -35.52
N THR A 382 10.01 -1.88 -34.19
CA THR A 382 10.23 -3.08 -33.37
C THR A 382 9.15 -3.21 -32.30
N LEU A 383 8.63 -4.42 -32.12
CA LEU A 383 7.90 -4.82 -30.92
C LEU A 383 8.86 -5.58 -30.00
N SER A 384 9.07 -5.04 -28.81
CA SER A 384 9.93 -5.60 -27.78
C SER A 384 9.12 -6.14 -26.62
N ILE A 385 9.37 -7.40 -26.28
CA ILE A 385 8.78 -8.05 -25.12
C ILE A 385 9.71 -7.78 -23.93
N LEU A 386 9.28 -6.86 -23.08
CA LEU A 386 10.02 -6.42 -21.89
C LEU A 386 9.43 -7.02 -20.62
N ARG A 387 8.53 -8.00 -20.77
CA ARG A 387 7.82 -8.69 -19.71
C ARG A 387 8.46 -10.06 -19.47
N GLY A 388 8.72 -10.38 -18.20
CA GLY A 388 9.03 -11.73 -17.76
C GLY A 388 7.86 -12.69 -17.99
N TRP A 389 8.05 -13.96 -17.69
CA TRP A 389 7.03 -14.96 -17.99
C TRP A 389 5.96 -15.12 -16.91
N SER A 390 6.17 -14.54 -15.72
CA SER A 390 5.20 -14.43 -14.64
C SER A 390 5.22 -13.00 -14.11
N SER A 391 4.03 -12.45 -13.90
CA SER A 391 3.81 -11.11 -13.37
C SER A 391 3.55 -11.14 -11.85
N ALA A 392 3.34 -12.33 -11.29
CA ALA A 392 3.01 -12.55 -9.88
C ALA A 392 4.08 -12.01 -8.92
N VAL A 393 3.61 -11.36 -7.86
CA VAL A 393 4.40 -11.13 -6.65
C VAL A 393 4.70 -12.48 -6.04
N THR A 394 5.93 -12.68 -5.56
CA THR A 394 6.30 -13.87 -4.79
C THR A 394 5.34 -14.03 -3.61
N LEU A 395 4.33 -14.90 -3.74
CA LEU A 395 3.27 -15.16 -2.75
C LEU A 395 3.78 -15.72 -1.41
N LEU A 396 5.08 -15.98 -1.29
CA LEU A 396 5.73 -16.41 -0.07
C LEU A 396 6.44 -15.22 0.57
N GLU A 397 5.91 -14.79 1.72
CA GLU A 397 6.57 -13.83 2.61
C GLU A 397 8.05 -14.20 2.76
N GLY A 398 8.92 -13.31 2.26
CA GLY A 398 10.36 -13.47 2.39
C GLY A 398 11.12 -14.09 1.25
N SER A 399 10.49 -14.27 0.09
CA SER A 399 11.24 -14.45 -1.14
C SER A 399 11.45 -13.11 -1.84
N GLU A 400 12.73 -12.77 -2.10
CA GLU A 400 13.08 -11.76 -3.10
C GLU A 400 12.23 -12.00 -4.35
N ARG A 401 11.74 -10.93 -4.97
CA ARG A 401 11.02 -11.03 -6.23
C ARG A 401 11.94 -11.73 -7.24
N ARG A 402 11.72 -13.02 -7.47
CA ARG A 402 12.60 -13.86 -8.31
C ARG A 402 12.48 -13.52 -9.80
N TRP A 403 11.44 -12.77 -10.18
CA TRP A 403 11.04 -12.56 -11.56
C TRP A 403 10.91 -11.09 -11.85
N ARG A 404 11.59 -10.64 -12.90
CA ARG A 404 11.31 -9.32 -13.47
C ARG A 404 9.90 -9.33 -14.04
N GLY A 405 9.10 -8.33 -13.68
CA GLY A 405 7.80 -8.11 -14.30
C GLY A 405 7.96 -7.56 -15.72
N GLY A 406 7.17 -6.55 -16.06
CA GLY A 406 7.49 -5.63 -17.14
C GLY A 406 6.28 -5.27 -17.96
N GLY A 407 6.47 -5.19 -19.28
CA GLY A 407 5.46 -4.75 -20.23
C GLY A 407 5.92 -4.95 -21.66
N TYR A 408 5.32 -4.22 -22.57
CA TYR A 408 5.64 -4.25 -23.99
C TYR A 408 6.08 -2.87 -24.45
N PHE A 409 7.04 -2.84 -25.37
CA PHE A 409 7.44 -1.60 -26.00
C PHE A 409 7.40 -1.74 -27.51
N LEU A 410 6.50 -0.98 -28.13
CA LEU A 410 6.32 -0.91 -29.57
C LEU A 410 6.92 0.40 -30.07
N LYS A 411 8.01 0.34 -30.83
CA LYS A 411 8.56 1.48 -31.53
C LYS A 411 8.19 1.40 -33.00
N TRP A 412 7.41 2.36 -33.50
CA TRP A 412 7.01 2.44 -34.90
C TRP A 412 7.35 3.81 -35.44
N ARG A 413 8.23 3.85 -36.45
CA ARG A 413 8.61 5.05 -37.18
C ARG A 413 9.09 6.19 -36.30
N GLY A 414 9.91 5.85 -35.30
CA GLY A 414 10.47 6.78 -34.32
C GLY A 414 9.53 7.18 -33.20
N TYR A 415 8.35 6.57 -33.08
CA TYR A 415 7.42 6.77 -31.95
C TYR A 415 7.33 5.50 -31.12
N GLY A 416 7.74 5.58 -29.85
CA GLY A 416 7.61 4.48 -28.89
C GLY A 416 6.30 4.53 -28.12
N ILE A 417 5.67 3.37 -28.00
CA ILE A 417 4.42 3.15 -27.30
C ILE A 417 4.69 2.06 -26.27
N VAL A 418 4.51 2.42 -25.02
CA VAL A 418 4.60 1.49 -23.88
C VAL A 418 3.21 0.90 -23.65
N ILE A 419 3.12 -0.41 -23.45
CA ILE A 419 1.88 -1.10 -23.09
C ILE A 419 2.13 -1.86 -21.80
N ASP A 420 1.28 -1.60 -20.80
CA ASP A 420 1.29 -2.21 -19.48
C ASP A 420 2.66 -2.19 -18.78
N PRO A 421 3.18 -1.00 -18.42
CA PRO A 421 4.42 -0.84 -17.66
C PRO A 421 4.22 -1.27 -16.21
N GLY A 422 4.16 -2.58 -16.01
CA GLY A 422 4.21 -3.21 -14.71
C GLY A 422 5.59 -3.15 -14.08
N PHE A 423 5.82 -4.07 -13.15
CA PHE A 423 7.02 -4.03 -12.33
C PHE A 423 8.31 -4.20 -13.14
N ASP A 424 9.34 -3.44 -12.80
CA ASP A 424 10.65 -3.49 -13.46
C ASP A 424 10.66 -3.08 -14.95
N PHE A 425 9.58 -2.50 -15.47
CA PHE A 425 9.48 -2.09 -16.87
C PHE A 425 10.63 -1.15 -17.28
N LEU A 426 10.88 -0.06 -16.55
CA LEU A 426 11.93 0.91 -16.91
C LEU A 426 13.32 0.29 -16.87
N ARG A 427 13.55 -0.64 -15.94
CA ARG A 427 14.79 -1.41 -15.89
C ARG A 427 14.94 -2.28 -17.14
N ASN A 428 13.92 -3.06 -17.48
CA ASN A 428 13.91 -3.91 -18.67
C ASN A 428 14.02 -3.11 -19.96
N PHE A 429 13.38 -1.95 -20.01
CA PHE A 429 13.41 -0.99 -21.13
C PHE A 429 14.82 -0.45 -21.36
N HIS A 430 15.51 -0.03 -20.30
CA HIS A 430 16.90 0.43 -20.39
C HIS A 430 17.87 -0.70 -20.73
N ASP A 431 17.71 -1.87 -20.11
CA ASP A 431 18.53 -3.06 -20.39
C ASP A 431 18.38 -3.52 -21.86
N ALA A 432 17.19 -3.34 -22.45
CA ALA A 432 16.91 -3.55 -23.87
C ALA A 432 17.53 -2.47 -24.78
N GLY A 433 18.14 -1.45 -24.19
CA GLY A 433 18.90 -0.40 -24.86
C GLY A 433 18.09 0.84 -25.22
N TYR A 434 16.83 0.94 -24.79
CA TYR A 434 15.96 2.07 -25.08
C TYR A 434 16.15 3.24 -24.11
N HIS A 435 15.76 4.42 -24.56
CA HIS A 435 15.88 5.68 -23.83
C HIS A 435 14.50 6.32 -23.57
N GLY A 436 14.33 7.01 -22.43
CA GLY A 436 13.03 7.56 -22.02
C GLY A 436 12.42 8.56 -23.00
N ARG A 437 13.25 9.21 -23.82
CA ARG A 437 12.80 10.13 -24.89
C ARG A 437 12.01 9.43 -26.00
N GLU A 438 12.23 8.14 -26.17
CA GLU A 438 11.57 7.34 -27.20
C GLU A 438 10.11 7.04 -26.83
N ILE A 439 9.74 7.19 -25.55
CA ILE A 439 8.36 7.01 -25.08
C ILE A 439 7.54 8.22 -25.53
N ALA A 440 6.68 7.99 -26.52
CA ALA A 440 5.70 8.96 -27.03
C ALA A 440 4.29 8.71 -26.48
N ALA A 441 3.95 7.46 -26.15
CA ALA A 441 2.70 7.11 -25.50
C ALA A 441 2.88 6.00 -24.46
N VAL A 442 2.00 6.00 -23.46
CA VAL A 442 1.80 4.89 -22.53
C VAL A 442 0.34 4.46 -22.58
N VAL A 443 0.13 3.16 -22.69
CA VAL A 443 -1.18 2.51 -22.67
C VAL A 443 -1.22 1.54 -21.51
N VAL A 444 -2.22 1.66 -20.64
CA VAL A 444 -2.50 0.70 -19.57
C VAL A 444 -3.84 0.04 -19.87
N SER A 445 -3.84 -1.29 -19.95
CA SER A 445 -5.01 -2.08 -20.30
C SER A 445 -6.03 -2.14 -19.17
N HIS A 446 -5.57 -2.23 -17.92
CA HIS A 446 -6.39 -2.35 -16.73
C HIS A 446 -5.62 -2.00 -15.45
N ASN A 447 -6.34 -1.67 -14.37
CA ASN A 447 -5.74 -1.32 -13.09
C ASN A 447 -5.28 -2.53 -12.29
N HIS A 448 -4.03 -2.93 -12.49
CA HIS A 448 -3.40 -3.98 -11.70
C HIS A 448 -1.91 -3.64 -11.50
N PRO A 449 -1.31 -3.88 -10.31
CA PRO A 449 0.08 -3.46 -10.02
C PRO A 449 1.11 -3.99 -11.01
N ASP A 450 0.91 -5.19 -11.54
CA ASP A 450 1.75 -5.80 -12.54
C ASP A 450 1.52 -5.31 -13.97
N HIS A 451 0.63 -4.34 -14.17
CA HIS A 451 0.41 -3.63 -15.43
C HIS A 451 0.73 -2.14 -15.32
N ASN A 452 0.78 -1.55 -14.12
CA ASN A 452 0.91 -0.10 -13.96
C ASN A 452 1.90 0.40 -12.89
N SER A 453 2.65 -0.46 -12.20
CA SER A 453 3.56 -0.03 -11.11
C SER A 453 4.69 0.91 -11.55
N ASP A 454 5.17 0.85 -12.79
CA ASP A 454 6.20 1.78 -13.30
C ASP A 454 5.60 3.04 -13.95
N LEU A 455 4.28 3.17 -13.99
CA LEU A 455 3.59 4.30 -14.62
C LEU A 455 4.04 5.65 -14.04
N LYS A 456 4.12 5.76 -12.71
CA LYS A 456 4.58 7.00 -12.05
C LYS A 456 6.03 7.32 -12.39
N HIS A 457 6.89 6.31 -12.40
CA HIS A 457 8.31 6.48 -12.72
C HIS A 457 8.50 6.95 -14.17
N ILE A 458 7.69 6.46 -15.10
CA ILE A 458 7.69 6.93 -16.50
C ILE A 458 7.25 8.39 -16.57
N ASP A 459 6.20 8.79 -15.84
CA ASP A 459 5.74 10.19 -15.81
C ASP A 459 6.82 11.12 -15.23
N ASP A 460 7.44 10.75 -14.11
CA ASP A 460 8.54 11.52 -13.49
C ASP A 460 9.73 11.66 -14.46
N LEU A 461 10.11 10.58 -15.17
CA LEU A 461 11.16 10.60 -16.19
C LEU A 461 10.82 11.53 -17.36
N ARG A 462 9.56 11.50 -17.83
CA ARG A 462 9.08 12.38 -18.91
C ARG A 462 9.07 13.84 -18.48
N TYR A 463 8.70 14.13 -17.24
CA TYR A 463 8.72 15.47 -16.67
C TYR A 463 10.13 16.07 -16.66
N GLU A 464 11.14 15.35 -16.17
CA GLU A 464 12.51 15.87 -16.16
C GLU A 464 13.11 15.99 -17.57
N LEU A 465 12.80 15.07 -18.48
CA LEU A 465 13.16 15.21 -19.90
C LEU A 465 12.60 16.49 -20.51
N TYR A 466 11.34 16.81 -20.21
CA TYR A 466 10.72 18.06 -20.65
C TYR A 466 11.43 19.28 -20.07
N LYS A 467 11.64 19.31 -18.75
CA LYS A 467 12.30 20.42 -18.05
C LYS A 467 13.69 20.72 -18.63
N ARG A 468 14.47 19.68 -18.94
CA ARG A 468 15.78 19.84 -19.56
C ARG A 468 15.69 20.37 -20.99
N LEU A 469 14.78 19.86 -21.81
CA LEU A 469 14.58 20.35 -23.18
C LEU A 469 14.05 21.79 -23.24
N ALA A 470 13.21 22.21 -22.29
CA ALA A 470 12.68 23.58 -22.22
C ALA A 470 13.77 24.63 -21.92
N SER A 471 14.88 24.22 -21.27
CA SER A 471 16.02 25.09 -21.00
C SER A 471 16.86 25.43 -22.25
N THR A 472 16.72 24.64 -23.32
CA THR A 472 17.33 24.90 -24.63
C THR A 472 16.31 25.54 -25.57
N LYS A 473 16.47 26.81 -25.93
CA LYS A 473 15.51 27.60 -26.73
C LYS A 473 15.06 26.89 -28.03
N GLY A 474 13.90 26.26 -28.01
CA GLY A 474 13.23 25.66 -29.18
C GLY A 474 11.78 25.23 -28.86
N PRO A 475 10.87 25.21 -29.83
CA PRO A 475 9.46 24.92 -29.59
C PRO A 475 9.23 23.43 -29.25
N GLY A 476 8.62 23.20 -28.09
CA GLY A 476 7.70 22.09 -27.79
C GLY A 476 8.30 20.68 -27.70
N SER A 477 8.38 20.13 -26.49
CA SER A 477 8.40 18.67 -26.33
C SER A 477 7.26 18.06 -27.13
N LYS A 478 7.56 17.00 -27.89
CA LYS A 478 6.53 16.25 -28.61
C LYS A 478 5.41 15.88 -27.62
N PRO A 479 4.12 16.10 -27.97
CA PRO A 479 3.01 15.79 -27.09
C PRO A 479 3.09 14.33 -26.64
N TYR A 480 3.01 14.13 -25.33
CA TYR A 480 2.99 12.83 -24.68
C TYR A 480 1.54 12.37 -24.52
N VAL A 481 1.25 11.10 -24.78
CA VAL A 481 -0.10 10.56 -24.72
C VAL A 481 -0.21 9.47 -23.65
N LEU A 482 -1.15 9.65 -22.74
CA LEU A 482 -1.52 8.64 -21.74
C LEU A 482 -2.88 8.08 -22.12
N LEU A 483 -3.00 6.75 -22.18
CA LEU A 483 -4.26 6.04 -22.41
C LEU A 483 -4.43 4.96 -21.34
N TRP A 484 -5.57 4.94 -20.64
CA TRP A 484 -5.87 3.87 -19.67
C TRP A 484 -7.35 3.72 -19.39
N ASP A 485 -7.74 2.64 -18.71
CA ASP A 485 -9.11 2.38 -18.31
C ASP A 485 -9.61 3.27 -17.15
N GLU A 486 -10.92 3.24 -16.90
CA GLU A 486 -11.58 4.04 -15.85
C GLU A 486 -11.11 3.68 -14.43
N ASP A 487 -10.84 2.40 -14.15
CA ASP A 487 -10.35 1.98 -12.83
C ASP A 487 -8.94 2.51 -12.59
N THR A 488 -8.07 2.49 -13.61
CA THR A 488 -6.73 3.09 -13.54
C THR A 488 -6.84 4.57 -13.29
N SER A 489 -7.72 5.28 -14.00
CA SER A 489 -7.93 6.72 -13.79
C SER A 489 -8.39 7.06 -12.37
N THR A 490 -9.19 6.19 -11.75
CA THR A 490 -9.70 6.38 -10.38
C THR A 490 -8.62 6.10 -9.34
N ALA A 491 -7.82 5.05 -9.54
CA ALA A 491 -6.74 4.65 -8.65
C ALA A 491 -5.55 5.61 -8.72
N THR A 492 -5.22 6.06 -9.93
CA THR A 492 -4.12 6.97 -10.20
C THR A 492 -4.54 8.41 -9.94
N LYS A 493 -4.67 8.80 -8.66
CA LYS A 493 -4.83 10.20 -8.22
C LYS A 493 -3.55 11.04 -8.43
N PHE A 494 -2.78 10.77 -9.48
CA PHE A 494 -1.64 11.59 -9.85
C PHE A 494 -2.18 12.97 -10.24
N GLY A 495 -1.63 14.04 -9.67
CA GLY A 495 -2.08 15.42 -9.91
C GLY A 495 -1.72 15.93 -11.31
N PHE A 496 -2.24 15.28 -12.35
CA PHE A 496 -2.07 15.63 -13.76
C PHE A 496 -2.74 16.97 -14.13
N ASP A 497 -3.49 17.56 -13.21
CA ASP A 497 -4.09 18.88 -13.34
C ASP A 497 -3.05 20.02 -13.31
N LYS A 498 -1.78 19.72 -12.99
CA LYS A 498 -0.72 20.73 -13.00
C LYS A 498 -0.31 21.06 -14.45
N PRO A 499 -0.11 22.34 -14.81
CA PRO A 499 0.20 22.81 -16.17
C PRO A 499 1.42 22.16 -16.86
N GLN A 500 2.26 21.49 -16.09
CA GLN A 500 3.48 20.83 -16.51
C GLN A 500 3.29 19.39 -17.04
N HIS A 501 2.18 18.72 -16.71
CA HIS A 501 1.82 17.43 -17.30
C HIS A 501 0.97 17.75 -18.53
N GLN A 502 1.62 17.76 -19.70
CA GLN A 502 1.15 18.52 -20.86
C GLN A 502 -0.24 18.15 -21.40
N HIS A 503 -0.81 17.00 -21.04
CA HIS A 503 -2.20 16.64 -21.34
C HIS A 503 -2.78 15.70 -20.28
N PRO A 504 -4.06 15.86 -19.90
CA PRO A 504 -4.74 14.87 -19.08
C PRO A 504 -4.79 13.52 -19.81
N PRO A 505 -4.84 12.41 -19.07
CA PRO A 505 -4.95 11.08 -19.67
C PRO A 505 -6.24 10.94 -20.49
N ILE A 506 -6.15 10.20 -21.59
CA ILE A 506 -7.30 9.77 -22.36
C ILE A 506 -7.85 8.52 -21.69
N VAL A 507 -8.98 8.67 -21.00
CA VAL A 507 -9.66 7.55 -20.35
C VAL A 507 -10.43 6.74 -21.40
N MET A 508 -10.10 5.44 -21.49
CA MET A 508 -10.74 4.48 -22.35
C MET A 508 -11.98 3.93 -21.63
N GLY A 509 -13.17 4.43 -21.97
CA GLY A 509 -14.41 4.06 -21.27
C GLY A 509 -14.88 2.61 -21.54
N SER A 510 -15.55 1.97 -20.58
CA SER A 510 -15.95 0.54 -20.72
C SER A 510 -17.06 0.26 -21.74
N GLY A 511 -17.75 1.29 -22.24
CA GLY A 511 -18.90 1.20 -23.14
C GLY A 511 -18.59 0.95 -24.62
N PHE A 512 -17.48 0.28 -24.94
CA PHE A 512 -16.88 0.11 -26.29
C PHE A 512 -16.29 1.40 -26.89
N PRO A 513 -15.01 1.72 -26.61
CA PRO A 513 -14.41 2.94 -27.13
C PRO A 513 -14.27 2.91 -28.65
N GLN A 514 -14.54 4.06 -29.27
CA GLN A 514 -14.20 4.30 -30.66
C GLN A 514 -12.68 4.17 -30.88
N PRO A 515 -12.22 3.77 -32.07
CA PRO A 515 -10.80 3.73 -32.40
C PRO A 515 -10.10 5.07 -32.11
N PHE A 516 -9.04 5.04 -31.30
CA PHE A 516 -8.20 6.18 -31.02
C PHE A 516 -7.15 6.35 -32.11
N HIS A 517 -7.36 7.34 -32.98
CA HIS A 517 -6.45 7.69 -34.04
C HIS A 517 -5.32 8.61 -33.53
N LEU A 518 -4.27 8.04 -32.95
CA LEU A 518 -3.15 8.83 -32.42
C LEU A 518 -2.41 9.63 -33.50
N GLY A 519 -2.55 9.24 -34.78
CA GLY A 519 -2.01 9.99 -35.91
C GLY A 519 -2.75 11.32 -36.17
N LYS A 520 -3.99 11.43 -35.69
CA LYS A 520 -4.80 12.67 -35.74
C LYS A 520 -4.67 13.49 -34.45
N HIS A 521 -4.12 12.92 -33.39
CA HIS A 521 -3.79 13.63 -32.15
C HIS A 521 -2.63 14.61 -32.39
N PRO A 522 -2.47 15.70 -31.62
CA PRO A 522 -1.31 16.59 -31.70
C PRO A 522 0.05 15.88 -31.65
N ALA A 523 0.12 14.71 -31.00
CA ALA A 523 1.31 13.86 -30.93
C ALA A 523 1.72 13.24 -32.27
N LYS A 524 0.78 13.11 -33.23
CA LYS A 524 0.96 12.54 -34.58
C LYS A 524 1.61 11.15 -34.60
N ILE A 525 1.33 10.34 -33.57
CA ILE A 525 1.87 8.97 -33.47
C ILE A 525 1.17 8.11 -34.53
N PRO A 526 1.88 7.46 -35.48
CA PRO A 526 1.28 6.79 -36.64
C PRO A 526 0.68 5.42 -36.29
N VAL A 527 -0.19 5.40 -35.28
CA VAL A 527 -0.86 4.21 -34.75
C VAL A 527 -2.33 4.53 -34.49
N ARG A 528 -3.17 3.50 -34.64
CA ARG A 528 -4.57 3.53 -34.21
C ARG A 528 -4.80 2.42 -33.20
N ILE A 529 -5.43 2.74 -32.07
CA ILE A 529 -5.72 1.78 -31.01
C ILE A 529 -7.23 1.63 -30.91
N THR A 530 -7.73 0.41 -31.12
CA THR A 530 -9.14 0.07 -30.95
C THR A 530 -9.25 -0.84 -29.74
N PRO A 531 -9.57 -0.31 -28.55
CA PRO A 531 -9.77 -1.13 -27.37
C PRO A 531 -11.11 -1.86 -27.43
N PHE A 532 -11.23 -2.93 -26.65
CA PHE A 532 -12.47 -3.69 -26.47
C PHE A 532 -12.53 -4.22 -25.05
N LYS A 533 -13.76 -4.38 -24.53
CA LYS A 533 -13.98 -4.90 -23.18
C LYS A 533 -13.53 -6.35 -23.08
N VAL A 534 -12.88 -6.70 -21.97
CA VAL A 534 -12.48 -8.07 -21.65
C VAL A 534 -13.18 -8.61 -20.41
N ASN A 535 -13.14 -9.94 -20.24
CA ASN A 535 -13.66 -10.63 -19.06
C ASN A 535 -12.50 -10.91 -18.10
N HIS A 536 -12.07 -9.88 -17.36
CA HIS A 536 -10.95 -9.95 -16.43
C HIS A 536 -11.33 -10.59 -15.09
N GLY A 537 -12.46 -10.19 -14.52
CA GLY A 537 -12.89 -10.60 -13.18
C GLY A 537 -13.86 -9.58 -12.59
N THR A 538 -14.19 -9.71 -11.30
CA THR A 538 -15.06 -8.76 -10.59
C THR A 538 -14.29 -7.61 -9.93
N ASP A 539 -12.98 -7.76 -9.79
CA ASP A 539 -12.04 -6.86 -9.13
C ASP A 539 -11.63 -5.67 -10.02
N VAL A 540 -11.55 -5.86 -11.34
CA VAL A 540 -11.29 -4.78 -12.30
C VAL A 540 -12.38 -4.78 -13.39
N GLN A 541 -13.35 -3.87 -13.27
CA GLN A 541 -14.56 -3.87 -14.09
C GLN A 541 -14.36 -3.31 -15.51
N HIS A 542 -13.34 -2.46 -15.68
CA HIS A 542 -13.11 -1.68 -16.90
C HIS A 542 -11.90 -2.17 -17.68
N ALA A 543 -11.41 -3.39 -17.43
CA ALA A 543 -10.28 -3.95 -18.16
C ALA A 543 -10.53 -4.03 -19.68
N LEU A 544 -9.49 -3.72 -20.46
CA LEU A 544 -9.56 -3.63 -21.92
C LEU A 544 -8.46 -4.44 -22.62
N GLY A 545 -8.86 -5.23 -23.60
CA GLY A 545 -7.97 -5.69 -24.67
C GLY A 545 -7.85 -4.62 -25.76
N MET A 546 -6.98 -4.80 -26.74
CA MET A 546 -6.82 -3.83 -27.82
C MET A 546 -6.33 -4.41 -29.14
N MET A 547 -6.77 -3.78 -30.24
CA MET A 547 -6.19 -3.92 -31.57
C MET A 547 -5.35 -2.68 -31.88
N VAL A 548 -4.06 -2.87 -32.13
CA VAL A 548 -3.11 -1.81 -32.47
C VAL A 548 -2.78 -1.89 -33.97
N GLU A 549 -3.25 -0.91 -34.74
CA GLU A 549 -2.97 -0.80 -36.17
C GLU A 549 -1.81 0.15 -36.43
N LEU A 550 -0.74 -0.34 -37.06
CA LEU A 550 0.41 0.45 -37.48
C LEU A 550 0.11 1.11 -38.82
N LEU A 551 0.31 2.43 -38.92
CA LEU A 551 -0.08 3.20 -40.11
C LEU A 551 1.13 3.61 -40.97
N ASP A 552 0.95 3.59 -42.28
CA ASP A 552 1.90 4.16 -43.25
C ASP A 552 1.79 5.70 -43.35
N ASN A 553 2.56 6.31 -44.27
CA ASN A 553 2.54 7.75 -44.52
C ASN A 553 1.18 8.29 -44.98
N LYS A 554 0.34 7.43 -45.55
CA LYS A 554 -0.98 7.75 -46.08
C LYS A 554 -2.08 7.42 -45.08
N GLY A 555 -1.74 6.99 -43.86
CA GLY A 555 -2.69 6.61 -42.83
C GLY A 555 -3.34 5.24 -43.04
N LYS A 556 -2.80 4.41 -43.96
CA LYS A 556 -3.29 3.05 -44.22
C LYS A 556 -2.64 2.07 -43.25
N THR A 557 -3.42 1.10 -42.77
CA THR A 557 -2.92 0.01 -41.91
C THR A 557 -1.92 -0.87 -42.67
N VAL A 558 -0.73 -1.01 -42.10
CA VAL A 558 0.38 -1.86 -42.58
C VAL A 558 0.38 -3.20 -41.84
N LEU A 559 0.15 -3.18 -40.53
CA LEU A 559 0.20 -4.34 -39.66
C LEU A 559 -0.79 -4.14 -38.51
N ARG A 560 -1.41 -5.24 -38.05
CA ARG A 560 -2.32 -5.29 -36.91
C ARG A 560 -1.75 -6.16 -35.80
N ILE A 561 -1.67 -5.61 -34.60
CA ILE A 561 -1.25 -6.32 -33.39
C ILE A 561 -2.46 -6.43 -32.47
N GLY A 562 -2.94 -7.64 -32.25
CA GLY A 562 -3.96 -7.95 -31.25
C GLY A 562 -3.33 -8.17 -29.88
N TYR A 563 -3.91 -7.61 -28.83
CA TYR A 563 -3.47 -7.73 -27.44
C TYR A 563 -4.65 -8.11 -26.55
N THR A 564 -4.54 -9.22 -25.83
CA THR A 564 -5.69 -9.78 -25.09
C THR A 564 -5.92 -9.16 -23.72
N ALA A 565 -4.89 -8.58 -23.11
CA ALA A 565 -4.85 -8.32 -21.66
C ALA A 565 -5.22 -9.59 -20.85
N ASP A 566 -5.47 -9.41 -19.55
CA ASP A 566 -5.95 -10.45 -18.67
C ASP A 566 -7.45 -10.69 -18.89
N THR A 567 -7.77 -11.68 -19.73
CA THR A 567 -9.15 -11.99 -20.11
C THR A 567 -9.42 -13.48 -20.14
N ALA A 568 -10.57 -13.91 -19.61
CA ALA A 568 -11.14 -15.20 -19.94
C ALA A 568 -11.52 -15.27 -21.42
N TYR A 569 -11.65 -16.48 -21.95
CA TYR A 569 -12.19 -16.67 -23.29
C TYR A 569 -13.71 -16.44 -23.30
N PHE A 570 -14.22 -15.73 -24.29
CA PHE A 570 -15.66 -15.54 -24.54
C PHE A 570 -15.97 -15.46 -26.04
N ALA A 571 -17.22 -15.68 -26.41
CA ALA A 571 -17.64 -15.90 -27.81
C ALA A 571 -17.26 -14.76 -28.77
N ASP A 572 -17.29 -13.50 -28.31
CA ASP A 572 -17.02 -12.33 -29.15
C ASP A 572 -15.55 -11.90 -29.15
N LEU A 573 -14.70 -12.52 -28.31
CA LEU A 573 -13.28 -12.14 -28.19
C LEU A 573 -12.55 -12.21 -29.53
N GLN A 574 -12.82 -13.25 -30.32
CA GLN A 574 -12.21 -13.41 -31.64
C GLN A 574 -12.65 -12.32 -32.62
N GLN A 575 -13.87 -11.78 -32.53
CA GLN A 575 -14.32 -10.77 -33.47
C GLN A 575 -13.46 -9.51 -33.37
N HIS A 576 -13.13 -9.10 -32.14
CA HIS A 576 -12.25 -7.97 -31.86
C HIS A 576 -10.80 -8.19 -32.33
N LEU A 577 -10.33 -9.42 -32.27
CA LEU A 577 -8.96 -9.81 -32.61
C LEU A 577 -8.84 -10.41 -34.02
N SER A 578 -9.94 -10.47 -34.77
CA SER A 578 -9.96 -10.99 -36.12
C SER A 578 -9.05 -10.15 -37.02
N LYS A 579 -8.33 -10.81 -37.94
CA LYS A 579 -7.39 -10.16 -38.88
C LYS A 579 -6.17 -9.51 -38.23
N CYS A 580 -5.84 -9.83 -36.97
CA CYS A 580 -4.52 -9.48 -36.46
C CYS A 580 -3.44 -10.25 -37.22
N ASP A 581 -2.35 -9.57 -37.57
CA ASP A 581 -1.17 -10.20 -38.15
C ASP A 581 -0.32 -10.82 -37.03
N VAL A 582 -0.20 -10.10 -35.91
CA VAL A 582 0.46 -10.55 -34.69
C VAL A 582 -0.55 -10.60 -33.55
N LEU A 583 -0.64 -11.72 -32.84
CA LEU A 583 -1.45 -11.85 -31.64
C LEU A 583 -0.56 -11.97 -30.41
N ILE A 584 -0.67 -11.06 -29.46
CA ILE A 584 -0.09 -11.18 -28.12
C ILE A 584 -1.18 -11.70 -27.19
N ALA A 585 -1.02 -12.93 -26.71
CA ALA A 585 -2.00 -13.60 -25.85
C ALA A 585 -1.41 -14.01 -24.50
N HIS A 586 -2.17 -13.77 -23.44
CA HIS A 586 -1.79 -14.09 -22.05
C HIS A 586 -2.50 -15.35 -21.57
N ILE A 587 -1.74 -16.42 -21.34
CA ILE A 587 -2.31 -17.77 -21.16
C ILE A 587 -2.66 -18.10 -19.71
N SER A 588 -1.99 -17.50 -18.73
CA SER A 588 -1.97 -17.93 -17.31
C SER A 588 -1.53 -19.39 -17.10
N GLN A 589 -1.49 -19.87 -15.84
CA GLN A 589 -1.16 -21.27 -15.56
C GLN A 589 -2.34 -22.18 -15.94
N PRO A 590 -2.11 -23.27 -16.71
CA PRO A 590 -3.14 -24.26 -16.99
C PRO A 590 -3.58 -24.97 -15.70
N THR A 591 -4.89 -25.23 -15.58
CA THR A 591 -5.41 -26.05 -14.48
C THR A 591 -5.42 -27.54 -14.87
N ILE A 592 -5.39 -28.42 -13.87
CA ILE A 592 -5.49 -29.87 -14.12
C ILE A 592 -6.83 -30.22 -14.79
N GLU A 593 -7.91 -29.54 -14.41
CA GLU A 593 -9.24 -29.75 -15.01
C GLU A 593 -9.25 -29.38 -16.49
N GLU A 594 -8.68 -28.23 -16.86
CA GLU A 594 -8.55 -27.77 -18.25
C GLU A 594 -7.70 -28.72 -19.11
N LEU A 595 -6.68 -29.35 -18.52
CA LEU A 595 -5.84 -30.33 -19.20
C LEU A 595 -6.56 -31.68 -19.39
N ARG A 596 -7.38 -32.10 -18.42
CA ARG A 596 -8.11 -33.39 -18.44
C ARG A 596 -9.36 -33.35 -19.32
N ASP A 597 -10.07 -32.22 -19.36
CA ASP A 597 -11.31 -32.06 -20.11
C ASP A 597 -11.18 -30.92 -21.14
N PRO A 598 -11.13 -31.23 -22.45
CA PRO A 598 -11.03 -30.22 -23.51
C PRO A 598 -12.20 -29.24 -23.59
N SER A 599 -13.35 -29.54 -22.99
CA SER A 599 -14.52 -28.66 -22.97
C SER A 599 -14.46 -27.57 -21.91
N LYS A 600 -13.56 -27.72 -20.92
CA LYS A 600 -13.42 -26.80 -19.79
C LYS A 600 -12.54 -25.60 -20.16
N LEU A 601 -13.06 -24.42 -19.89
CA LEU A 601 -12.35 -23.14 -20.01
C LEU A 601 -12.16 -22.54 -18.62
N LYS A 602 -11.17 -21.66 -18.46
CA LYS A 602 -11.01 -20.88 -17.23
C LYS A 602 -11.98 -19.70 -17.22
N ASP A 603 -12.45 -19.38 -16.02
CA ASP A 603 -13.36 -18.25 -15.79
C ASP A 603 -12.63 -16.90 -15.77
N VAL A 604 -11.29 -16.92 -15.58
CA VAL A 604 -10.40 -15.75 -15.53
C VAL A 604 -9.07 -16.09 -16.21
N HIS A 605 -8.55 -15.16 -17.02
CA HIS A 605 -7.47 -15.35 -18.01
C HIS A 605 -7.76 -16.45 -19.06
N LEU A 606 -7.03 -16.46 -20.18
CA LEU A 606 -7.42 -17.30 -21.32
C LEU A 606 -7.33 -18.79 -21.01
N GLY A 607 -6.43 -19.18 -20.12
CA GLY A 607 -6.11 -20.58 -19.91
C GLY A 607 -5.51 -21.24 -21.16
N TYR A 608 -5.11 -22.48 -21.03
CA TYR A 608 -4.55 -23.25 -22.13
C TYR A 608 -5.58 -23.56 -23.24
N ARG A 609 -6.82 -23.91 -22.89
CA ARG A 609 -7.89 -24.25 -23.83
C ARG A 609 -8.50 -23.01 -24.47
N GLY A 610 -8.72 -21.95 -23.69
CA GLY A 610 -9.20 -20.68 -24.24
C GLY A 610 -8.18 -20.05 -25.19
N THR A 611 -6.88 -20.11 -24.86
CA THR A 611 -5.82 -19.67 -25.78
C THR A 611 -5.80 -20.51 -27.06
N ALA A 612 -5.87 -21.84 -26.97
CA ALA A 612 -5.90 -22.71 -28.15
C ALA A 612 -7.11 -22.42 -29.05
N ARG A 613 -8.28 -22.16 -28.45
CA ARG A 613 -9.50 -21.80 -29.16
C ARG A 613 -9.38 -20.44 -29.84
N LEU A 614 -8.91 -19.43 -29.12
CA LEU A 614 -8.67 -18.10 -29.68
C LEU A 614 -7.72 -18.15 -30.87
N LEU A 615 -6.59 -18.88 -30.75
CA LEU A 615 -5.64 -19.09 -31.85
C LEU A 615 -6.31 -19.73 -33.08
N LYS A 616 -7.09 -20.77 -32.84
CA LYS A 616 -7.81 -21.48 -33.91
C LYS A 616 -8.78 -20.56 -34.66
N GLU A 617 -9.46 -19.68 -33.94
CA GLU A 617 -10.48 -18.80 -34.53
C GLU A 617 -9.88 -17.52 -35.13
N CYS A 618 -8.77 -17.00 -34.60
CA CYS A 618 -8.10 -15.79 -35.11
C CYS A 618 -7.14 -16.07 -36.28
N GLN A 619 -6.47 -17.23 -36.30
CA GLN A 619 -5.45 -17.59 -37.31
C GLN A 619 -4.43 -16.46 -37.59
N PRO A 620 -3.72 -15.93 -36.57
CA PRO A 620 -2.71 -14.88 -36.78
C PRO A 620 -1.50 -15.42 -37.57
N ASN A 621 -0.79 -14.52 -38.28
CA ASN A 621 0.47 -14.89 -38.96
C ASN A 621 1.56 -15.29 -37.95
N LEU A 622 1.54 -14.65 -36.77
CA LEU A 622 2.42 -14.96 -35.66
C LEU A 622 1.68 -14.73 -34.33
N ALA A 623 1.65 -15.74 -33.47
CA ALA A 623 1.17 -15.60 -32.10
C ALA A 623 2.34 -15.61 -31.10
N LEU A 624 2.34 -14.64 -30.19
CA LEU A 624 3.28 -14.47 -29.10
C LEU A 624 2.57 -14.74 -27.78
N ILE A 625 2.90 -15.85 -27.14
CA ILE A 625 2.24 -16.28 -25.90
C ILE A 625 3.08 -15.81 -24.71
N GLY A 626 2.50 -14.97 -23.87
CA GLY A 626 3.12 -14.42 -22.66
C GLY A 626 2.36 -14.81 -21.39
N GLU A 627 2.88 -14.41 -20.23
CA GLU A 627 2.24 -14.54 -18.91
C GLU A 627 1.73 -15.95 -18.59
N PHE A 628 2.68 -16.88 -18.44
CA PHE A 628 2.39 -18.29 -18.19
C PHE A 628 2.09 -18.61 -16.72
N TRP A 629 2.30 -17.67 -15.78
CA TRP A 629 1.90 -17.77 -14.36
C TRP A 629 2.33 -19.05 -13.59
N ALA A 630 3.39 -19.77 -14.00
CA ALA A 630 3.71 -21.05 -13.36
C ALA A 630 4.53 -20.88 -12.06
N GLY A 631 3.99 -21.36 -10.94
CA GLY A 631 4.64 -21.26 -9.63
C GLY A 631 5.79 -22.24 -9.36
N PHE A 632 5.97 -23.31 -10.16
CA PHE A 632 6.85 -24.43 -9.77
C PHE A 632 7.82 -24.94 -10.86
N THR A 633 7.53 -24.78 -12.15
CA THR A 633 8.40 -25.24 -13.25
C THR A 633 8.16 -24.45 -14.54
N ASP A 634 9.17 -24.36 -15.40
CA ASP A 634 9.08 -23.65 -16.68
C ASP A 634 8.40 -24.54 -17.74
N LEU A 635 7.15 -24.21 -18.06
CA LEU A 635 6.33 -24.94 -19.04
C LEU A 635 6.14 -24.17 -20.36
N ARG A 636 6.85 -23.05 -20.58
CA ARG A 636 6.63 -22.17 -21.74
C ARG A 636 6.71 -22.89 -23.08
N ILE A 637 7.81 -23.59 -23.31
CA ILE A 637 8.05 -24.31 -24.56
C ILE A 637 7.08 -25.50 -24.72
N PRO A 638 6.89 -26.39 -23.72
CA PRO A 638 5.89 -27.45 -23.79
C PRO A 638 4.47 -26.96 -24.07
N LEU A 639 4.03 -25.90 -23.38
CA LEU A 639 2.68 -25.35 -23.57
C LEU A 639 2.50 -24.81 -24.98
N VAL A 640 3.44 -24.02 -25.49
CA VAL A 640 3.33 -23.50 -26.86
C VAL A 640 3.36 -24.61 -27.91
N LYS A 641 4.19 -25.65 -27.72
CA LYS A 641 4.15 -26.84 -28.61
C LYS A 641 2.75 -27.47 -28.64
N GLY A 642 2.11 -27.63 -27.49
CA GLY A 642 0.76 -28.16 -27.40
C GLY A 642 -0.30 -27.21 -27.98
N LEU A 643 -0.18 -25.90 -27.77
CA LEU A 643 -1.06 -24.90 -28.40
C LEU A 643 -1.05 -24.98 -29.92
N ARG A 644 0.13 -25.16 -30.55
CA ARG A 644 0.24 -25.35 -32.01
C ARG A 644 -0.57 -26.57 -32.47
N GLN A 645 -0.45 -27.69 -31.75
CA GLN A 645 -1.17 -28.91 -32.07
C GLN A 645 -2.69 -28.74 -31.93
N LEU A 646 -3.14 -28.09 -30.85
CA LEU A 646 -4.56 -27.92 -30.56
C LEU A 646 -5.24 -26.89 -31.46
N SER A 647 -4.55 -25.79 -31.76
CA SER A 647 -5.10 -24.70 -32.57
C SER A 647 -4.95 -24.93 -34.07
N GLY A 648 -3.97 -25.73 -34.49
CA GLY A 648 -3.55 -25.88 -35.89
C GLY A 648 -2.69 -24.73 -36.40
N VAL A 649 -2.44 -23.70 -35.59
CA VAL A 649 -1.58 -22.56 -35.95
C VAL A 649 -0.12 -22.95 -35.74
N LYS A 650 0.69 -22.86 -36.78
CA LYS A 650 2.11 -23.27 -36.73
C LYS A 650 2.98 -22.26 -36.00
N ASP A 651 2.76 -20.99 -36.29
CA ASP A 651 3.63 -19.88 -35.88
C ASP A 651 3.19 -19.30 -34.55
N VAL A 652 3.25 -20.13 -33.51
CA VAL A 652 2.99 -19.73 -32.12
C VAL A 652 4.32 -19.80 -31.37
N LEU A 653 4.80 -18.72 -30.77
CA LEU A 653 6.07 -18.67 -30.03
C LEU A 653 5.84 -18.26 -28.58
N PRO A 654 6.57 -18.84 -27.61
CA PRO A 654 6.59 -18.29 -26.27
C PRO A 654 7.37 -16.97 -26.29
N ALA A 655 6.74 -15.92 -25.79
CA ALA A 655 7.30 -14.59 -25.66
C ALA A 655 7.84 -14.39 -24.25
N GLY A 656 8.98 -13.73 -24.14
CA GLY A 656 9.61 -13.44 -22.87
C GLY A 656 10.62 -12.30 -23.01
N LEU A 657 11.20 -11.93 -21.87
CA LEU A 657 12.15 -10.84 -21.74
C LEU A 657 13.23 -10.90 -22.82
N ALA A 658 13.52 -9.73 -23.43
CA ALA A 658 14.53 -9.52 -24.48
C ALA A 658 14.21 -10.10 -25.87
N MET A 659 12.97 -10.55 -26.11
CA MET A 659 12.52 -10.81 -27.47
C MET A 659 12.29 -9.48 -28.22
N HIS A 660 12.90 -9.34 -29.40
CA HIS A 660 12.72 -8.19 -30.29
C HIS A 660 12.21 -8.67 -31.66
N LEU A 661 11.02 -8.22 -32.04
CA LEU A 661 10.37 -8.53 -33.31
C LEU A 661 10.40 -7.30 -34.22
N ARG A 662 11.09 -7.41 -35.36
CA ARG A 662 11.12 -6.37 -36.39
C ARG A 662 9.79 -6.31 -37.14
N LEU A 663 9.31 -5.11 -37.42
CA LEU A 663 8.03 -4.84 -38.07
C LEU A 663 8.28 -4.10 -39.39
N PRO A 664 7.50 -4.37 -40.45
CA PRO A 664 6.43 -5.38 -40.52
C PRO A 664 6.93 -6.78 -40.94
N SER A 665 8.24 -6.99 -41.12
CA SER A 665 8.79 -8.25 -41.65
C SER A 665 8.63 -9.46 -40.72
N LEU A 666 8.39 -9.21 -39.42
CA LEU A 666 8.29 -10.21 -38.36
C LEU A 666 9.58 -10.99 -38.11
N ASP A 667 10.74 -10.44 -38.50
CA ASP A 667 12.03 -11.05 -38.16
C ASP A 667 12.32 -10.89 -36.67
N ILE A 668 12.82 -11.96 -36.04
CA ILE A 668 13.20 -11.97 -34.63
C ILE A 668 14.72 -11.80 -34.53
N GLU A 669 15.16 -10.89 -33.67
CA GLU A 669 16.57 -10.66 -33.38
C GLU A 669 17.14 -11.85 -32.60
N CYS A 670 18.18 -12.51 -33.14
CA CYS A 670 18.85 -13.61 -32.47
C CYS A 670 19.46 -13.13 -31.15
N THR A 671 19.20 -13.83 -30.05
CA THR A 671 19.70 -13.49 -28.71
C THR A 671 21.23 -13.41 -28.68
N GLU A 672 21.92 -14.36 -29.33
CA GLU A 672 23.37 -14.49 -29.28
C GLU A 672 24.10 -13.55 -30.25
N CYS A 673 23.75 -13.60 -31.53
CA CYS A 673 24.48 -12.89 -32.58
C CYS A 673 23.79 -11.61 -33.08
N ARG A 674 22.62 -11.27 -32.54
CA ARG A 674 21.78 -10.11 -32.93
C ARG A 674 21.31 -10.09 -34.39
N LYS A 675 21.53 -11.18 -35.14
CA LYS A 675 21.06 -11.31 -36.52
C LYS A 675 19.52 -11.36 -36.57
N LEU A 676 18.90 -10.51 -37.37
CA LEU A 676 17.48 -10.61 -37.70
C LEU A 676 17.22 -11.89 -38.51
N THR A 677 16.31 -12.71 -38.01
CA THR A 677 16.01 -14.03 -38.57
C THR A 677 14.49 -14.16 -38.72
N PRO A 678 13.96 -14.66 -39.85
CA PRO A 678 12.54 -14.88 -40.01
C PRO A 678 11.96 -15.68 -38.83
N TYR A 679 10.80 -15.28 -38.30
CA TYR A 679 10.19 -15.96 -37.15
C TYR A 679 9.91 -17.45 -37.40
N SER A 680 9.71 -17.85 -38.66
CA SER A 680 9.53 -19.24 -39.07
C SER A 680 10.81 -20.09 -38.95
N GLU A 681 11.97 -19.44 -38.95
CA GLU A 681 13.29 -20.08 -38.87
C GLU A 681 13.90 -20.01 -37.47
N ILE A 682 13.43 -19.10 -36.61
CA ILE A 682 13.95 -18.95 -35.25
C ILE A 682 13.68 -20.22 -34.41
N LYS A 683 14.68 -20.64 -33.64
CA LYS A 683 14.51 -21.68 -32.61
C LYS A 683 14.44 -21.02 -31.25
N VAL A 684 13.57 -21.55 -30.40
CA VAL A 684 13.47 -21.08 -29.01
C VAL A 684 14.08 -22.12 -28.10
N ALA A 685 15.13 -21.71 -27.39
CA ALA A 685 15.79 -22.53 -26.38
C ALA A 685 15.30 -22.15 -24.97
N PRO A 686 15.24 -23.12 -24.04
CA PRO A 686 14.90 -22.85 -22.65
C PRO A 686 15.95 -21.91 -22.02
N PRO A 687 15.61 -21.25 -20.91
CA PRO A 687 16.59 -20.44 -20.18
C PRO A 687 17.74 -21.30 -19.66
N THR A 688 18.93 -20.70 -19.58
CA THR A 688 20.13 -21.36 -19.03
C THR A 688 20.09 -21.49 -17.51
N ASP A 689 19.42 -20.55 -16.85
CA ASP A 689 19.12 -20.54 -15.44
C ASP A 689 17.69 -21.00 -15.20
N LYS A 690 17.47 -21.71 -14.09
CA LYS A 690 16.13 -22.02 -13.60
C LYS A 690 15.49 -20.66 -13.33
N PHE A 691 14.65 -20.19 -14.26
CA PHE A 691 13.82 -18.97 -14.23
C PHE A 691 14.19 -17.79 -15.12
N GLY A 692 15.21 -17.89 -15.97
CA GLY A 692 15.60 -16.77 -16.82
C GLY A 692 14.84 -16.62 -18.15
N SER A 693 15.46 -15.83 -19.02
CA SER A 693 14.95 -15.46 -20.34
C SER A 693 15.10 -16.62 -21.33
N LEU A 694 14.13 -16.77 -22.22
CA LEU A 694 14.26 -17.66 -23.37
C LEU A 694 15.33 -17.13 -24.32
N ALA A 695 16.06 -18.02 -24.97
CA ALA A 695 16.96 -17.63 -26.04
C ALA A 695 16.28 -17.89 -27.40
N TYR A 696 16.34 -16.87 -28.27
CA TYR A 696 15.82 -16.89 -29.63
C TYR A 696 17.00 -17.04 -30.57
N LEU A 697 17.22 -18.24 -31.10
CA LEU A 697 18.45 -18.61 -31.79
C LEU A 697 18.20 -18.77 -33.29
N CYS A 698 19.00 -18.07 -34.09
CA CYS A 698 19.09 -18.34 -35.53
C CYS A 698 19.78 -19.69 -35.79
N GLN A 699 19.62 -20.24 -36.99
CA GLN A 699 20.15 -21.57 -37.34
C GLN A 699 21.65 -21.74 -37.04
N SER A 700 22.47 -20.71 -37.28
CA SER A 700 23.91 -20.78 -37.00
C SER A 700 24.26 -20.79 -35.51
N CYS A 701 23.37 -20.30 -34.63
CA CYS A 701 23.56 -20.28 -33.18
C CYS A 701 22.93 -21.48 -32.48
N THR A 702 22.25 -22.37 -33.21
CA THR A 702 21.64 -23.59 -32.65
C THR A 702 22.58 -24.79 -32.55
N LEU A 703 23.82 -24.65 -33.02
CA LEU A 703 24.81 -25.74 -33.16
C LEU A 703 26.13 -25.46 -32.40
N GLY A 704 26.07 -24.70 -31.30
CA GLY A 704 27.19 -24.52 -30.38
C GLY A 704 27.10 -25.46 -29.20
#